data_AF-A0A350XU93-F1
#
_entry.id   AF-A0A350XU93-F1
#
_cell.length_a   1.000
_cell.length_b   1.000
_cell.length_c   1.000
_cell.angle_alpha   90.00
_cell.angle_beta   90.00
_cell.angle_gamma   90.00
#
_symmetry.space_group_name_H-M   'P 1'
#
loop_
_entity.id
_entity.type
_entity.pdbx_description
1 polymer ?
#
loop_
_entity_poly.entity_id
_entity_poly.type
_entity_poly.pdbx_seq_one_letter_code
_entity_poly.pdbx_strand_id
1 'polypeptide(L)'
;MSNIGRDLRALARLAPRPVRAEEAAAALGVPVAEVVDEGESLVAQGALAFRDGGFAPGAQADDSGASPVRDAQLAGSLADAIAAKGGEPGDVGQLFAAAGRWSDARALLAAAALRPGIDPSLAGNLAALALQAQEHAPGLDRVTQGRLRLTKARQFTAAGRSAEAMAELEVAIPSLDGVEQVDALGFATSVADNMQAPQRAETYAALGEQQAWGLGQPAKVGSLLTLHGRVLSRIGFPREADRVLEHGQALLDIHGDTGQRFRGRLNRAWVQLDRGEARSAEAGFGRLRDEAAGLEGPVSLADKEAYWARAAFAVGEVAPALAAADRATASAKSLGAPAPAFIAAIARAEGALYFERFEDALVAADEVLGYVESQFHEWENRARVLRGRALVGLDRLDEAAAEAAAALAATPEGVNGLRLHREIEVLRLLALPADRSWPQRDVENLTDELLAANWNLPALELMIGRAGREKDAELALYATGLAIDLGLPTVAVRAAHLAKLWADPAGQAVAFAAQGIVGHLPAEWAESWSQQPHVAAALAVQVADDEAASEALTAQWAAVVASANLDTLETLSPAQRRAQGLVRRRAVTSLGKRILQLAAALIVVAGVSVGVSLVLSNDEPDVIIQTTPTVATTTTLPPLEETPFAVPSGTIFAGATAYRGDVGRSGVIPDVTGVTAAEGYYWRYGTADQVVASPVTFGKWVFIASQDGSVHAVDMTTGRQLWTFNATNAIVATPVVAELSSGAGRGEAPPQAIVTYASTDGIITFREATQTPFNVVHTVFAGEGQAVRAAPLVVDNRVVVATAGPDSGRLFSIAPLNKTVDWTFPLSAGDCAGLTESVPECDPVGPIVGAPAASDGVIYFGTSGVGEGYLYAIDAATGQQVCRSVGLGSIEVNPVVVDGVVYALTTTGQLYAFAVPSCSTPAPNRNALYYDVSGAGAAPAVAGDLMIIPVGSQVLFLDLPTDTILHNFDAGSAVRSAPVIAGDIVYFGNEAGKVFALDLETAAELWTWQTGGAVRSSVTVLDGIVLVTSTDTRLYAIGGS
;
A
#
# COMPACT_ATOMS: atom_id res chain seq x y z
N MET A 1 60.70 18.08 22.58
CA MET A 1 61.20 16.86 23.26
C MET A 1 60.50 16.72 24.61
N SER A 2 59.62 15.75 24.87
CA SER A 2 58.68 15.08 23.98
C SER A 2 57.30 15.23 24.66
N ASN A 3 56.29 15.73 23.94
CA ASN A 3 54.90 15.64 24.40
C ASN A 3 54.43 14.17 24.39
N ILE A 4 55.13 13.34 23.62
CA ILE A 4 54.91 11.90 23.44
C ILE A 4 54.84 11.20 24.78
N GLY A 5 55.79 11.43 25.70
CA GLY A 5 55.78 10.71 26.98
C GLY A 5 54.62 11.10 27.91
N ARG A 6 54.10 12.32 27.79
CA ARG A 6 52.90 12.77 28.53
C ARG A 6 51.63 12.20 27.88
N ASP A 7 51.53 12.31 26.56
CA ASP A 7 50.35 11.92 25.80
C ASP A 7 50.21 10.39 25.71
N LEU A 8 51.33 9.65 25.67
CA LEU A 8 51.36 8.19 25.76
C LEU A 8 50.89 7.70 27.14
N ARG A 9 51.26 8.42 28.22
CA ARG A 9 50.74 8.13 29.57
C ARG A 9 49.24 8.38 29.67
N ALA A 10 48.73 9.46 29.09
CA ALA A 10 47.31 9.76 29.03
C ALA A 10 46.56 8.69 28.21
N LEU A 11 47.04 8.34 27.02
CA LEU A 11 46.46 7.29 26.19
C LEU A 11 46.39 5.93 26.90
N ALA A 12 47.49 5.51 27.54
CA ALA A 12 47.56 4.23 28.25
C ALA A 12 46.61 4.18 29.46
N ARG A 13 46.38 5.30 30.17
CA ARG A 13 45.40 5.42 31.26
C ARG A 13 43.96 5.29 30.79
N LEU A 14 43.68 5.92 29.67
CA LEU A 14 42.33 6.05 29.19
C LEU A 14 41.85 4.76 28.51
N ALA A 15 42.75 4.00 27.88
CA ALA A 15 42.44 2.78 27.15
C ALA A 15 42.07 1.61 28.09
N PRO A 16 41.02 0.83 27.78
CA PRO A 16 40.62 -0.33 28.59
C PRO A 16 41.56 -1.54 28.43
N ARG A 17 42.51 -1.49 27.48
CA ARG A 17 43.54 -2.50 27.24
C ARG A 17 44.90 -1.84 26.97
N PRO A 18 46.03 -2.56 27.13
CA PRO A 18 47.34 -2.04 26.77
C PRO A 18 47.37 -1.56 25.29
N VAL A 19 47.86 -0.35 25.08
CA VAL A 19 47.88 0.32 23.76
C VAL A 19 49.13 -0.10 23.01
N ARG A 20 49.00 -0.68 21.82
CA ARG A 20 50.17 -1.11 21.03
C ARG A 20 50.92 0.10 20.51
N ALA A 21 52.24 -0.02 20.36
CA ALA A 21 53.09 1.09 19.91
C ALA A 21 52.64 1.68 18.57
N GLU A 22 52.15 0.84 17.65
CA GLU A 22 51.64 1.28 16.35
C GLU A 22 50.29 2.01 16.44
N GLU A 23 49.41 1.61 17.36
CA GLU A 23 48.13 2.29 17.61
C GLU A 23 48.37 3.65 18.25
N ALA A 24 49.28 3.70 19.23
CA ALA A 24 49.71 4.94 19.87
C ALA A 24 50.44 5.88 18.89
N ALA A 25 51.32 5.37 18.04
CA ALA A 25 52.04 6.15 17.04
C ALA A 25 51.08 6.76 16.01
N ALA A 26 50.10 5.99 15.55
CA ALA A 26 49.05 6.49 14.66
C ALA A 26 48.19 7.56 15.35
N ALA A 27 47.74 7.32 16.59
CA ALA A 27 46.93 8.25 17.36
C ALA A 27 47.67 9.56 17.70
N LEU A 28 48.97 9.48 17.96
CA LEU A 28 49.83 10.63 18.30
C LEU A 28 50.43 11.32 17.07
N GLY A 29 50.30 10.74 15.88
CA GLY A 29 50.86 11.27 14.63
C GLY A 29 52.39 11.33 14.62
N VAL A 30 53.05 10.36 15.26
CA VAL A 30 54.52 10.30 15.38
C VAL A 30 55.06 8.93 14.92
N PRO A 31 56.34 8.81 14.53
CA PRO A 31 56.92 7.53 14.15
C PRO A 31 56.86 6.50 15.27
N VAL A 32 56.60 5.23 14.92
CA VAL A 32 56.50 4.11 15.89
C VAL A 32 57.76 4.00 16.75
N ALA A 33 58.94 4.18 16.15
CA ALA A 33 60.21 4.14 16.86
C ALA A 33 60.29 5.17 18.01
N GLU A 34 59.75 6.39 17.81
CA GLU A 34 59.76 7.42 18.85
C GLU A 34 58.80 7.11 20.00
N VAL A 35 57.67 6.44 19.73
CA VAL A 35 56.74 5.96 20.77
C VAL A 35 57.35 4.82 21.56
N VAL A 36 58.09 3.93 20.90
CA VAL A 36 58.79 2.82 21.54
C VAL A 36 59.90 3.36 22.45
N ASP A 37 60.78 4.21 21.94
CA ASP A 37 61.91 4.78 22.69
C ASP A 37 61.43 5.54 23.94
N GLU A 38 60.40 6.37 23.79
CA GLU A 38 59.83 7.13 24.91
C GLU A 38 59.04 6.23 25.88
N GLY A 39 58.29 5.26 25.35
CA GLY A 39 57.52 4.31 26.14
C GLY A 39 58.41 3.41 27.01
N GLU A 40 59.51 2.89 26.46
CA GLU A 40 60.49 2.10 27.21
C GLU A 40 61.15 2.91 28.34
N SER A 41 61.50 4.17 28.07
CA SER A 41 62.02 5.11 29.08
C SER A 41 61.02 5.30 30.23
N LEU A 42 59.73 5.45 29.94
CA LEU A 42 58.68 5.61 30.95
C LEU A 42 58.37 4.32 31.72
N VAL A 43 58.55 3.17 31.08
CA VAL A 43 58.44 1.86 31.75
C VAL A 43 59.60 1.65 32.72
N ALA A 44 60.83 2.00 32.33
CA ALA A 44 62.00 1.94 33.20
C ALA A 44 61.87 2.87 34.42
N GLN A 45 61.18 4.00 34.26
CA GLN A 45 60.85 4.94 35.35
C GLN A 45 59.64 4.51 36.19
N GLY A 46 58.98 3.40 35.88
CA GLY A 46 57.79 2.91 36.59
C GLY A 46 56.50 3.70 36.34
N ALA A 47 56.53 4.66 35.41
CA ALA A 47 55.39 5.51 35.06
C ALA A 47 54.43 4.82 34.08
N LEU A 48 54.92 3.87 33.29
CA LEU A 48 54.14 2.94 32.47
C LEU A 48 54.53 1.50 32.80
N ALA A 49 53.68 0.55 32.40
CA ALA A 49 54.00 -0.86 32.36
C ALA A 49 53.83 -1.37 30.93
N PHE A 50 54.70 -2.27 30.48
CA PHE A 50 54.52 -2.94 29.19
C PHE A 50 53.92 -4.33 29.43
N ARG A 51 52.69 -4.57 28.96
CA ARG A 51 51.94 -5.83 29.18
C ARG A 51 51.15 -6.17 27.92
N ASP A 52 51.02 -7.46 27.63
CA ASP A 52 50.27 -7.98 26.49
C ASP A 52 50.61 -7.30 25.14
N GLY A 53 51.88 -6.95 24.96
CA GLY A 53 52.40 -6.33 23.74
C GLY A 53 52.08 -4.84 23.58
N GLY A 54 51.66 -4.14 24.64
CA GLY A 54 51.37 -2.71 24.61
C GLY A 54 51.69 -1.96 25.91
N PHE A 55 51.60 -0.64 25.84
CA PHE A 55 51.78 0.25 26.98
C PHE A 55 50.50 0.35 27.81
N ALA A 56 50.64 0.18 29.12
CA ALA A 56 49.57 0.23 30.12
C ALA A 56 49.99 1.13 31.30
N PRO A 57 49.06 1.57 32.15
CA PRO A 57 49.37 2.44 33.29
C PRO A 57 50.38 1.79 34.26
N GLY A 58 51.41 2.53 34.66
CA GLY A 58 52.39 2.10 35.65
C GLY A 58 51.95 2.41 37.09
N ALA A 59 52.58 1.77 38.07
CA ALA A 59 52.22 1.92 39.50
C ALA A 59 52.53 3.31 40.08
N GLN A 60 53.47 4.05 39.48
CA GLN A 60 53.85 5.42 39.88
C GLN A 60 53.41 6.48 38.86
N ALA A 61 52.36 6.21 38.08
CA ALA A 61 51.89 7.16 37.10
C ALA A 61 51.39 8.45 37.80
N ASP A 62 52.19 9.51 37.77
CA ASP A 62 51.91 10.82 38.39
C ASP A 62 50.64 11.51 37.84
N ASP A 63 49.79 12.04 38.72
CA ASP A 63 48.46 12.60 38.44
C ASP A 63 48.50 13.99 37.76
N SER A 64 49.61 14.32 37.09
CA SER A 64 49.73 15.50 36.23
C SER A 64 48.93 15.30 34.94
N GLY A 65 47.61 15.22 35.10
CA GLY A 65 46.60 14.95 34.08
C GLY A 65 46.60 16.01 32.99
N ALA A 66 46.50 15.54 31.75
CA ALA A 66 46.07 16.39 30.66
C ALA A 66 44.67 16.94 30.96
N SER A 67 44.32 18.11 30.42
CA SER A 67 42.98 18.66 30.67
C SER A 67 41.91 17.70 30.12
N PRO A 68 40.68 17.71 30.67
CA PRO A 68 39.58 16.87 30.18
C PRO A 68 39.36 16.97 28.65
N VAL A 69 39.59 18.16 28.09
CA VAL A 69 39.63 18.40 26.63
C VAL A 69 40.65 17.51 25.91
N ARG A 70 41.88 17.48 26.44
CA ARG A 70 43.02 16.83 25.81
C ARG A 70 42.91 15.31 25.92
N ASP A 71 42.37 14.81 27.04
CA ASP A 71 42.06 13.39 27.19
C ASP A 71 40.94 12.92 26.26
N ALA A 72 39.90 13.75 26.07
CA ALA A 72 38.86 13.49 25.09
C ALA A 72 39.40 13.53 23.65
N GLN A 73 40.30 14.46 23.33
CA GLN A 73 40.95 14.55 22.02
C GLN A 73 41.81 13.31 21.74
N LEU A 74 42.66 12.91 22.68
CA LEU A 74 43.48 11.70 22.58
C LEU A 74 42.63 10.43 22.47
N ALA A 75 41.44 10.42 23.09
CA ALA A 75 40.47 9.32 22.97
C ALA A 75 39.89 9.16 21.57
N GLY A 76 39.48 10.27 20.94
CA GLY A 76 38.99 10.28 19.57
C GLY A 76 40.05 9.77 18.59
N SER A 77 41.27 10.29 18.68
CA SER A 77 42.37 9.89 17.78
C SER A 77 42.77 8.41 17.93
N LEU A 78 42.66 7.84 19.14
CA LEU A 78 42.88 6.41 19.36
C LEU A 78 41.75 5.56 18.76
N ALA A 79 40.49 6.01 18.86
CA ALA A 79 39.36 5.32 18.26
C ALA A 79 39.47 5.29 16.72
N ASP A 80 39.86 6.41 16.10
CA ASP A 80 40.11 6.53 14.66
C ASP A 80 41.26 5.62 14.20
N ALA A 81 42.34 5.53 14.99
CA ALA A 81 43.47 4.66 14.68
C ALA A 81 43.10 3.16 14.75
N ILE A 82 42.20 2.78 15.66
CA ILE A 82 41.68 1.41 15.79
C ILE A 82 40.70 1.10 14.63
N ALA A 83 39.88 2.07 14.23
CA ALA A 83 39.00 1.99 13.06
C ALA A 83 39.77 1.70 11.78
N ALA A 84 40.86 2.44 11.56
CA ALA A 84 41.72 2.29 10.38
C ALA A 84 42.40 0.91 10.31
N LYS A 85 42.45 0.15 11.41
CA LYS A 85 43.00 -1.21 11.49
C LYS A 85 41.93 -2.30 11.55
N GLY A 86 40.65 -1.97 11.33
CA GLY A 86 39.56 -2.93 11.16
C GLY A 86 38.82 -3.35 12.44
N GLY A 87 38.91 -2.59 13.54
CA GLY A 87 38.05 -2.80 14.73
C GLY A 87 36.78 -1.94 14.66
N GLU A 88 35.66 -2.37 15.27
CA GLU A 88 34.39 -1.63 15.22
C GLU A 88 34.35 -0.37 16.12
N PRO A 89 34.30 0.85 15.54
CA PRO A 89 34.35 2.15 16.23
C PRO A 89 32.98 2.86 16.24
N GLY A 90 31.92 2.15 15.87
CA GLY A 90 30.62 2.69 15.46
C GLY A 90 29.89 3.50 16.52
N ASP A 91 29.93 3.09 17.79
CA ASP A 91 29.03 3.68 18.78
C ASP A 91 29.56 4.97 19.41
N VAL A 92 30.88 5.16 19.42
CA VAL A 92 31.52 6.38 19.94
C VAL A 92 31.67 7.41 18.82
N GLY A 93 32.01 6.97 17.60
CA GLY A 93 32.11 7.84 16.42
C GLY A 93 30.78 8.50 16.04
N GLN A 94 29.64 7.81 16.24
CA GLN A 94 28.31 8.37 15.95
C GLN A 94 27.88 9.46 16.95
N LEU A 95 28.26 9.34 18.21
CA LEU A 95 28.02 10.38 19.23
C LEU A 95 28.84 11.66 18.95
N PHE A 96 30.04 11.54 18.38
CA PHE A 96 30.90 12.69 18.08
C PHE A 96 30.68 13.30 16.69
N ALA A 97 30.32 12.49 15.68
CA ALA A 97 29.99 12.97 14.34
C ALA A 97 28.74 13.88 14.34
N ALA A 98 27.79 13.65 15.26
CA ALA A 98 26.60 14.46 15.44
C ALA A 98 26.85 15.88 16.01
N ALA A 99 28.06 16.19 16.48
CA ALA A 99 28.43 17.52 16.98
C ALA A 99 28.99 18.47 15.91
N GLY A 100 29.24 17.96 14.69
CA GLY A 100 29.31 18.71 13.44
C GLY A 100 30.25 19.92 13.31
N ARG A 101 31.25 20.12 14.18
CA ARG A 101 32.52 20.87 13.92
C ARG A 101 33.51 20.68 15.08
N TRP A 102 34.68 20.09 14.80
CA TRP A 102 35.69 19.68 15.79
C TRP A 102 36.26 20.82 16.67
N SER A 103 36.16 22.09 16.25
CA SER A 103 36.62 23.25 17.04
C SER A 103 35.70 23.58 18.23
N ASP A 104 34.42 23.27 18.11
CA ASP A 104 33.38 23.75 19.01
C ASP A 104 33.07 22.70 20.10
N ALA A 105 33.25 21.41 19.75
CA ALA A 105 33.34 20.30 20.69
C ALA A 105 34.46 20.50 21.75
N ARG A 106 35.52 21.24 21.41
CA ARG A 106 36.67 21.51 22.29
C ARG A 106 36.34 22.37 23.51
N ALA A 107 35.35 23.26 23.41
CA ALA A 107 34.89 24.10 24.52
C ALA A 107 33.95 23.32 25.47
N LEU A 108 33.12 22.45 24.91
CA LEU A 108 32.15 21.64 25.64
C LEU A 108 32.81 20.44 26.36
N LEU A 109 33.82 19.83 25.75
CA LEU A 109 34.64 18.78 26.35
C LEU A 109 35.62 19.31 27.41
N ALA A 110 35.80 20.64 27.51
CA ALA A 110 36.59 21.25 28.58
C ALA A 110 35.93 21.19 29.95
N ALA A 111 34.61 21.09 29.97
CA ALA A 111 33.83 21.05 31.20
C ALA A 111 33.51 19.62 31.66
N ALA A 112 33.53 18.64 30.76
CA ALA A 112 32.91 17.35 31.00
C ALA A 112 33.89 16.18 30.90
N ALA A 113 34.62 15.93 31.97
CA ALA A 113 35.38 14.69 32.12
C ALA A 113 34.42 13.48 32.20
N LEU A 114 34.67 12.42 31.44
CA LEU A 114 34.77 11.02 31.91
C LEU A 114 34.80 9.98 30.77
N ARG A 115 35.51 8.86 31.04
CA ARG A 115 35.45 7.53 30.40
C ARG A 115 35.02 6.48 31.47
N PRO A 116 35.10 5.15 31.24
CA PRO A 116 34.26 4.30 30.40
C PRO A 116 33.68 3.08 31.18
N GLY A 117 32.53 2.58 30.71
CA GLY A 117 31.75 1.52 31.35
C GLY A 117 30.38 2.08 31.70
N ILE A 118 29.50 2.19 30.72
CA ILE A 118 28.29 3.02 30.86
C ILE A 118 27.19 2.19 31.51
N ASP A 119 27.20 2.21 32.84
CA ASP A 119 25.99 2.13 33.67
C ASP A 119 24.93 3.12 33.12
N PRO A 120 23.63 2.77 33.03
CA PRO A 120 22.55 3.72 32.72
C PRO A 120 22.63 5.06 33.48
N SER A 121 23.20 5.06 34.69
CA SER A 121 23.52 6.27 35.46
C SER A 121 24.50 7.21 34.74
N LEU A 122 25.37 6.69 33.87
CA LEU A 122 26.40 7.41 33.12
C LEU A 122 25.89 8.04 31.82
N ALA A 123 24.84 7.50 31.19
CA ALA A 123 24.05 8.23 30.19
C ALA A 123 23.32 9.42 30.85
N GLY A 124 22.82 9.21 32.07
CA GLY A 124 22.34 10.27 32.96
C GLY A 124 23.42 11.28 33.36
N ASN A 125 24.67 10.86 33.57
CA ASN A 125 25.79 11.75 33.89
C ASN A 125 26.29 12.53 32.67
N LEU A 126 26.30 11.93 31.47
CA LEU A 126 26.58 12.63 30.21
C LEU A 126 25.49 13.64 29.87
N ALA A 127 24.22 13.32 30.18
CA ALA A 127 23.10 14.25 30.13
C ALA A 127 23.27 15.39 31.16
N ALA A 128 23.67 15.09 32.40
CA ALA A 128 23.95 16.08 33.43
C ALA A 128 25.16 16.98 33.08
N LEU A 129 26.19 16.44 32.44
CA LEU A 129 27.36 17.16 31.93
C LEU A 129 27.01 18.06 30.75
N ALA A 130 26.12 17.62 29.85
CA ALA A 130 25.58 18.45 28.77
C ALA A 130 24.66 19.57 29.31
N LEU A 131 23.84 19.28 30.34
CA LEU A 131 23.05 20.27 31.08
C LEU A 131 23.94 21.30 31.80
N GLN A 132 24.99 20.85 32.51
CA GLN A 132 25.94 21.73 33.20
C GLN A 132 26.75 22.59 32.21
N ALA A 133 27.16 22.04 31.07
CA ALA A 133 27.88 22.79 30.03
C ALA A 133 27.00 23.87 29.39
N GLN A 134 25.69 23.63 29.25
CA GLN A 134 24.71 24.60 28.75
C GLN A 134 24.53 25.79 29.73
N GLU A 135 24.50 25.54 31.04
CA GLU A 135 24.34 26.58 32.07
C GLU A 135 25.59 27.47 32.24
N HIS A 136 26.78 26.98 31.85
CA HIS A 136 28.06 27.65 32.10
C HIS A 136 28.74 28.26 30.85
N ALA A 137 28.13 28.17 29.66
CA ALA A 137 28.72 28.64 28.40
C ALA A 137 27.90 29.76 27.69
N PRO A 138 27.86 30.99 28.24
CA PRO A 138 27.29 32.13 27.53
C PRO A 138 28.20 32.49 26.35
N GLY A 139 27.81 32.09 25.13
CA GLY A 139 28.54 32.38 23.89
C GLY A 139 28.52 31.31 22.80
N LEU A 140 27.88 30.16 23.01
CA LEU A 140 27.71 29.13 21.97
C LEU A 140 26.85 29.64 20.81
N ASP A 141 27.21 29.27 19.58
CA ASP A 141 26.41 29.56 18.39
C ASP A 141 25.06 28.81 18.40
N ARG A 142 24.10 29.33 17.63
CA ARG A 142 22.71 28.84 17.61
C ARG A 142 22.61 27.35 17.25
N VAL A 143 23.39 26.87 16.28
CA VAL A 143 23.30 25.47 15.80
C VAL A 143 23.83 24.50 16.85
N THR A 144 24.96 24.84 17.49
CA THR A 144 25.51 24.03 18.59
C THR A 144 24.55 23.95 19.77
N GLN A 145 23.86 25.05 20.11
CA GLN A 145 22.79 25.01 21.12
C GLN A 145 21.64 24.08 20.69
N GLY A 146 21.24 24.11 19.42
CA GLY A 146 20.23 23.21 18.86
C GLY A 146 20.60 21.72 19.02
N ARG A 147 21.83 21.34 18.69
CA ARG A 147 22.33 19.95 18.79
C ARG A 147 22.35 19.44 20.24
N LEU A 148 22.75 20.28 21.18
CA LEU A 148 22.74 19.95 22.61
C LEU A 148 21.32 19.72 23.12
N ARG A 149 20.37 20.57 22.72
CA ARG A 149 18.96 20.40 23.08
C ARG A 149 18.34 19.16 22.45
N LEU A 150 18.64 18.84 21.20
CA LEU A 150 18.21 17.59 20.56
C LEU A 150 18.74 16.36 21.32
N THR A 151 20.01 16.39 21.75
CA THR A 151 20.59 15.32 22.58
C THR A 151 19.86 15.20 23.92
N LYS A 152 19.57 16.33 24.59
CA LYS A 152 18.81 16.38 25.83
C LYS A 152 17.40 15.82 25.66
N ALA A 153 16.73 16.11 24.55
CA ALA A 153 15.43 15.56 24.22
C ALA A 153 15.45 14.03 24.05
N ARG A 154 16.48 13.48 23.41
CA ARG A 154 16.65 12.01 23.28
C ARG A 154 16.80 11.34 24.64
N GLN A 155 17.50 11.98 25.57
CA GLN A 155 17.66 11.48 26.94
C GLN A 155 16.36 11.53 27.74
N PHE A 156 15.62 12.64 27.66
CA PHE A 156 14.30 12.72 28.27
C PHE A 156 13.36 11.64 27.71
N THR A 157 13.37 11.41 26.39
CA THR A 157 12.58 10.33 25.77
C THR A 157 12.98 8.95 26.30
N ALA A 158 14.28 8.66 26.40
CA ALA A 158 14.77 7.39 26.96
C ALA A 158 14.40 7.20 28.44
N ALA A 159 14.24 8.29 29.19
CA ALA A 159 13.79 8.31 30.58
C ALA A 159 12.26 8.33 30.74
N GLY A 160 11.47 8.21 29.66
CA GLY A 160 10.01 8.29 29.68
C GLY A 160 9.42 9.71 29.81
N ARG A 161 10.29 10.73 29.78
CA ARG A 161 9.97 12.15 30.03
C ARG A 161 9.60 12.89 28.74
N SER A 162 8.55 12.46 28.06
CA SER A 162 8.25 12.91 26.69
C SER A 162 7.87 14.40 26.61
N ALA A 163 7.16 14.94 27.61
CA ALA A 163 6.84 16.37 27.66
C ALA A 163 8.09 17.27 27.71
N GLU A 164 9.08 16.90 28.53
CA GLU A 164 10.34 17.66 28.64
C GLU A 164 11.22 17.46 27.41
N ALA A 165 11.18 16.28 26.79
CA ALA A 165 11.79 16.04 25.49
C ALA A 165 11.22 16.99 24.42
N MET A 166 9.89 17.12 24.37
CA MET A 166 9.22 17.99 23.41
C MET A 166 9.58 19.47 23.62
N ALA A 167 9.61 19.94 24.87
CA ALA A 167 10.02 21.31 25.20
C ALA A 167 11.45 21.62 24.71
N GLU A 168 12.36 20.65 24.80
CA GLU A 168 13.72 20.81 24.26
C GLU A 168 13.74 20.81 22.72
N LEU A 169 12.90 20.00 22.08
CA LEU A 169 12.80 19.93 20.60
C LEU A 169 12.23 21.20 19.99
N GLU A 170 11.22 21.80 20.62
CA GLU A 170 10.62 23.07 20.17
C GLU A 170 11.65 24.21 20.10
N VAL A 171 12.66 24.18 20.97
CA VAL A 171 13.78 25.13 20.94
C VAL A 171 14.91 24.68 20.02
N ALA A 172 15.14 23.36 19.91
CA ALA A 172 16.19 22.79 19.07
C ALA A 172 15.91 22.97 17.58
N ILE A 173 14.70 22.63 17.11
CA ILE A 173 14.36 22.55 15.68
C ILE A 173 14.59 23.88 14.94
N PRO A 174 14.15 25.06 15.43
CA PRO A 174 14.42 26.32 14.75
C PRO A 174 15.90 26.67 14.73
N SER A 175 16.71 26.07 15.60
CA SER A 175 18.13 26.36 15.76
C SER A 175 19.03 25.45 14.90
N LEU A 176 18.48 24.37 14.36
CA LEU A 176 19.14 23.43 13.46
C LEU A 176 18.85 23.78 11.99
N ASP A 177 19.72 23.32 11.08
CA ASP A 177 19.57 23.51 9.64
C ASP A 177 19.81 22.21 8.85
N GLY A 178 19.39 22.24 7.58
CA GLY A 178 19.62 21.16 6.63
C GLY A 178 19.15 19.79 7.11
N VAL A 179 20.03 18.81 6.96
CA VAL A 179 19.75 17.39 7.21
C VAL A 179 19.51 17.09 8.70
N GLU A 180 20.09 17.89 9.60
CA GLU A 180 19.93 17.75 11.05
C GLU A 180 18.57 18.27 11.53
N GLN A 181 18.06 19.32 10.89
CA GLN A 181 16.71 19.81 11.15
C GLN A 181 15.66 18.77 10.76
N VAL A 182 15.84 18.07 9.62
CA VAL A 182 14.99 16.96 9.20
C VAL A 182 14.99 15.81 10.23
N ASP A 183 16.16 15.45 10.77
CA ASP A 183 16.25 14.40 11.81
C ASP A 183 15.55 14.82 13.10
N ALA A 184 15.69 16.09 13.48
CA ALA A 184 15.01 16.63 14.65
C ALA A 184 13.48 16.65 14.47
N LEU A 185 13.00 16.98 13.27
CA LEU A 185 11.57 16.94 12.93
C LEU A 185 11.02 15.51 12.97
N GLY A 186 11.68 14.53 12.36
CA GLY A 186 11.25 13.13 12.43
C GLY A 186 11.29 12.54 13.85
N PHE A 187 12.26 12.96 14.66
CA PHE A 187 12.29 12.61 16.08
C PHE A 187 11.16 13.29 16.86
N ALA A 188 10.87 14.55 16.60
CA ALA A 188 9.75 15.27 17.21
C ALA A 188 8.39 14.68 16.81
N THR A 189 8.22 14.21 15.57
CA THR A 189 7.04 13.42 15.19
C THR A 189 6.89 12.19 16.06
N SER A 190 7.97 11.43 16.28
CA SER A 190 7.93 10.22 17.13
C SER A 190 7.63 10.53 18.60
N VAL A 191 8.23 11.58 19.16
CA VAL A 191 7.95 12.00 20.54
C VAL A 191 6.51 12.49 20.67
N ALA A 192 6.02 13.28 19.71
CA ALA A 192 4.63 13.73 19.69
C ALA A 192 3.64 12.55 19.56
N ASP A 193 3.97 11.54 18.77
CA ASP A 193 3.17 10.31 18.67
C ASP A 193 3.15 9.53 20.00
N ASN A 194 4.28 9.43 20.70
CA ASN A 194 4.37 8.80 22.03
C ASN A 194 3.59 9.56 23.11
N MET A 195 3.53 10.89 23.00
CA MET A 195 2.70 11.76 23.85
C MET A 195 1.20 11.69 23.51
N GLN A 196 0.80 10.86 22.53
CA GLN A 196 -0.56 10.79 22.02
C GLN A 196 -1.07 12.15 21.49
N ALA A 197 -0.17 12.93 20.86
CA ALA A 197 -0.45 14.23 20.26
C ALA A 197 -0.32 14.17 18.72
N PRO A 198 -1.21 13.44 18.01
CA PRO A 198 -0.96 13.07 16.62
C PRO A 198 -1.00 14.26 15.64
N GLN A 199 -1.62 15.39 15.97
CA GLN A 199 -1.65 16.59 15.12
C GLN A 199 -0.33 17.34 15.21
N ARG A 200 0.24 17.39 16.42
CA ARG A 200 1.60 17.90 16.59
C ARG A 200 2.58 17.00 15.84
N ALA A 201 2.35 15.68 15.86
CA ALA A 201 3.14 14.73 15.08
C ALA A 201 2.99 14.97 13.56
N GLU A 202 1.77 15.20 13.07
CA GLU A 202 1.45 15.50 11.67
C GLU A 202 2.18 16.78 11.22
N THR A 203 2.10 17.84 12.01
CA THR A 203 2.77 19.11 11.68
C THR A 203 4.27 18.93 11.55
N TYR A 204 4.92 18.20 12.47
CA TYR A 204 6.34 17.92 12.38
C TYR A 204 6.69 16.98 11.22
N ALA A 205 5.82 16.01 10.91
CA ALA A 205 6.01 15.09 9.80
C ALA A 205 5.96 15.81 8.46
N ALA A 206 4.91 16.61 8.24
CA ALA A 206 4.72 17.41 7.02
C ALA A 206 5.86 18.42 6.82
N LEU A 207 6.28 19.13 7.88
CA LEU A 207 7.44 20.03 7.82
C LEU A 207 8.74 19.27 7.50
N GLY A 208 8.94 18.12 8.13
CA GLY A 208 10.10 17.26 7.89
C GLY A 208 10.15 16.77 6.44
N GLU A 209 9.01 16.35 5.89
CA GLU A 209 8.88 15.87 4.52
C GLU A 209 9.23 16.96 3.51
N GLN A 210 8.65 18.16 3.68
CA GLN A 210 8.92 19.30 2.81
C GLN A 210 10.41 19.65 2.81
N GLN A 211 11.05 19.66 3.98
CA GLN A 211 12.48 19.94 4.10
C GLN A 211 13.35 18.82 3.51
N ALA A 212 13.00 17.56 3.75
CA ALA A 212 13.74 16.42 3.23
C ALA A 212 13.71 16.36 1.69
N TRP A 213 12.56 16.69 1.09
CA TRP A 213 12.43 16.85 -0.36
C TRP A 213 13.29 17.98 -0.90
N GLY A 214 13.25 19.16 -0.27
CA GLY A 214 14.07 20.30 -0.67
C GLY A 214 15.59 20.06 -0.60
N LEU A 215 16.02 19.10 0.23
CA LEU A 215 17.42 18.70 0.39
C LEU A 215 17.81 17.47 -0.44
N GLY A 216 16.90 16.90 -1.23
CA GLY A 216 17.16 15.71 -2.05
C GLY A 216 17.51 14.46 -1.22
N GLN A 217 16.81 14.22 -0.11
CA GLN A 217 17.08 13.10 0.81
C GLN A 217 15.96 12.03 0.74
N PRO A 218 15.86 11.22 -0.34
CA PRO A 218 14.71 10.33 -0.58
C PRO A 218 14.54 9.24 0.50
N ALA A 219 15.63 8.74 1.09
CA ALA A 219 15.56 7.78 2.19
C ALA A 219 14.97 8.39 3.48
N LYS A 220 15.23 9.68 3.74
CA LYS A 220 14.64 10.42 4.86
C LYS A 220 13.19 10.76 4.60
N VAL A 221 12.85 11.13 3.36
CA VAL A 221 11.46 11.27 2.92
C VAL A 221 10.68 9.97 3.17
N GLY A 222 11.22 8.82 2.73
CA GLY A 222 10.56 7.53 2.98
C GLY A 222 10.38 7.21 4.46
N SER A 223 11.37 7.51 5.29
CA SER A 223 11.28 7.35 6.76
C SER A 223 10.18 8.22 7.36
N LEU A 224 10.06 9.46 6.92
CA LEU A 224 9.05 10.41 7.40
C LEU A 224 7.65 10.05 6.90
N LEU A 225 7.49 9.69 5.62
CA LEU A 225 6.20 9.29 5.06
C LEU A 225 5.60 8.07 5.74
N THR A 226 6.42 7.05 6.05
CA THR A 226 5.91 5.87 6.77
C THR A 226 5.49 6.20 8.20
N LEU A 227 6.17 7.14 8.86
CA LEU A 227 5.79 7.65 10.17
C LEU A 227 4.54 8.53 10.10
N HIS A 228 4.43 9.37 9.06
CA HIS A 228 3.28 10.23 8.80
C HIS A 228 2.03 9.40 8.51
N GLY A 229 2.14 8.31 7.74
CA GLY A 229 1.02 7.41 7.51
C GLY A 229 0.45 6.79 8.78
N ARG A 230 1.32 6.45 9.75
CA ARG A 230 0.88 6.02 11.09
C ARG A 230 0.08 7.12 11.80
N VAL A 231 0.53 8.37 11.71
CA VAL A 231 -0.15 9.53 12.28
C VAL A 231 -1.50 9.78 11.60
N LEU A 232 -1.54 9.82 10.26
CA LEU A 232 -2.75 10.01 9.45
C LEU A 232 -3.84 8.99 9.77
N SER A 233 -3.44 7.72 9.96
CA SER A 233 -4.35 6.64 10.37
C SER A 233 -5.03 6.93 11.71
N ARG A 234 -4.33 7.56 12.67
CA ARG A 234 -4.85 7.89 14.01
C ARG A 234 -5.72 9.13 14.05
N ILE A 235 -5.61 10.01 13.06
CA ILE A 235 -6.40 11.25 12.99
C ILE A 235 -7.58 11.17 12.02
N GLY A 236 -7.76 10.03 11.34
CA GLY A 236 -8.97 9.73 10.56
C GLY A 236 -8.81 9.87 9.04
N PHE A 237 -7.58 9.81 8.50
CA PHE A 237 -7.30 9.87 7.06
C PHE A 237 -6.73 8.54 6.55
N PRO A 238 -7.52 7.47 6.50
CA PRO A 238 -7.02 6.12 6.21
C PRO A 238 -6.51 5.96 4.76
N ARG A 239 -7.15 6.61 3.79
CA ARG A 239 -6.75 6.52 2.37
C ARG A 239 -5.43 7.25 2.12
N GLU A 240 -5.28 8.42 2.70
CA GLU A 240 -4.05 9.20 2.67
C GLU A 240 -2.93 8.44 3.40
N ALA A 241 -3.23 7.85 4.56
CA ALA A 241 -2.30 7.00 5.30
C ALA A 241 -1.78 5.85 4.43
N ASP A 242 -2.63 5.15 3.69
CA ASP A 242 -2.23 4.04 2.81
C ASP A 242 -1.31 4.51 1.70
N ARG A 243 -1.67 5.61 1.02
CA ARG A 243 -0.84 6.20 -0.04
C ARG A 243 0.55 6.60 0.47
N VAL A 244 0.63 7.29 1.61
CA VAL A 244 1.94 7.74 2.13
C VAL A 244 2.75 6.56 2.69
N LEU A 245 2.11 5.54 3.27
CA LEU A 245 2.80 4.32 3.71
C LEU A 245 3.40 3.56 2.52
N GLU A 246 2.62 3.39 1.45
CA GLU A 246 3.08 2.71 0.23
C GLU A 246 4.21 3.49 -0.44
N HIS A 247 4.03 4.80 -0.61
CA HIS A 247 5.05 5.65 -1.20
C HIS A 247 6.33 5.70 -0.35
N GLY A 248 6.18 5.85 0.97
CA GLY A 248 7.30 5.86 1.90
C GLY A 248 8.05 4.53 1.90
N GLN A 249 7.34 3.40 1.89
CA GLN A 249 7.97 2.08 1.83
C GLN A 249 8.72 1.86 0.51
N ALA A 250 8.15 2.28 -0.62
CA ALA A 250 8.82 2.19 -1.92
C ALA A 250 10.14 2.97 -1.94
N LEU A 251 10.15 4.20 -1.40
CA LEU A 251 11.37 5.00 -1.27
C LEU A 251 12.41 4.34 -0.36
N LEU A 252 11.97 3.73 0.74
CA LEU A 252 12.85 3.00 1.66
C LEU A 252 13.41 1.71 1.04
N ASP A 253 12.64 1.01 0.22
CA ASP A 253 13.08 -0.21 -0.43
C ASP A 253 14.21 0.07 -1.43
N ILE A 254 14.12 1.20 -2.15
CA ILE A 254 15.12 1.65 -3.13
C ILE A 254 16.32 2.34 -2.47
N HIS A 255 16.07 3.30 -1.58
CA HIS A 255 17.11 4.22 -1.08
C HIS A 255 17.44 4.03 0.40
N GLY A 256 16.61 3.32 1.15
CA GLY A 256 16.74 3.19 2.61
C GLY A 256 17.82 2.20 3.04
N ASP A 257 18.48 2.53 4.15
CA ASP A 257 19.34 1.58 4.84
C ASP A 257 18.51 0.48 5.56
N THR A 258 19.20 -0.52 6.12
CA THR A 258 18.56 -1.64 6.82
C THR A 258 17.66 -1.16 7.97
N GLY A 259 18.12 -0.18 8.76
CA GLY A 259 17.36 0.34 9.90
C GLY A 259 16.16 1.19 9.49
N GLN A 260 16.27 1.95 8.40
CA GLN A 260 15.18 2.74 7.85
C GLN A 260 14.09 1.83 7.27
N ARG A 261 14.45 0.81 6.48
CA ARG A 261 13.50 -0.21 5.98
C ARG A 261 12.82 -0.95 7.12
N PHE A 262 13.57 -1.29 8.17
CA PHE A 262 13.03 -1.92 9.37
C PHE A 262 11.98 -1.03 10.05
N ARG A 263 12.29 0.27 10.27
CA ARG A 263 11.34 1.24 10.84
C ARG A 263 10.10 1.45 9.96
N GLY A 264 10.25 1.48 8.64
CA GLY A 264 9.12 1.56 7.70
C GLY A 264 8.14 0.38 7.86
N ARG A 265 8.68 -0.84 7.90
CA ARG A 265 7.88 -2.05 8.17
C ARG A 265 7.24 -2.05 9.55
N LEU A 266 7.93 -1.56 10.57
CA LEU A 266 7.38 -1.39 11.92
C LEU A 266 6.17 -0.46 11.93
N ASN A 267 6.25 0.70 11.27
CA ASN A 267 5.13 1.63 11.15
C ASN A 267 3.93 1.01 10.42
N ARG A 268 4.17 0.22 9.37
CA ARG A 268 3.10 -0.52 8.66
C ARG A 268 2.41 -1.55 9.55
N ALA A 269 3.17 -2.38 10.26
CA ALA A 269 2.61 -3.39 11.18
C ALA A 269 1.75 -2.74 12.28
N TRP A 270 2.17 -1.56 12.75
CA TRP A 270 1.41 -0.75 13.69
C TRP A 270 0.05 -0.30 13.14
N VAL A 271 0.01 0.22 11.91
CA VAL A 271 -1.23 0.65 11.28
C VAL A 271 -2.21 -0.51 11.10
N GLN A 272 -1.70 -1.69 10.75
CA GLN A 272 -2.51 -2.91 10.61
C GLN A 272 -3.10 -3.35 11.95
N LEU A 273 -2.29 -3.37 13.02
CA LEU A 273 -2.77 -3.67 14.38
C LEU A 273 -3.87 -2.70 14.81
N ASP A 274 -3.64 -1.42 14.53
CA ASP A 274 -4.54 -0.33 14.88
C ASP A 274 -5.90 -0.42 14.17
N ARG A 275 -5.96 -0.95 12.95
CA ARG A 275 -7.19 -1.18 12.19
C ARG A 275 -7.89 -2.51 12.51
N GLY A 276 -7.26 -3.34 13.34
CA GLY A 276 -7.76 -4.68 13.68
C GLY A 276 -7.43 -5.76 12.65
N GLU A 277 -6.52 -5.51 11.69
CA GLU A 277 -6.05 -6.51 10.70
C GLU A 277 -5.08 -7.52 11.37
N ALA A 278 -5.61 -8.32 12.31
CA ALA A 278 -4.83 -9.03 13.32
C ALA A 278 -3.79 -9.98 12.71
N ARG A 279 -4.14 -10.71 11.64
CA ARG A 279 -3.22 -11.64 10.95
C ARG A 279 -2.07 -10.94 10.24
N SER A 280 -2.36 -9.82 9.58
CA SER A 280 -1.33 -9.03 8.90
C SER A 280 -0.35 -8.43 9.91
N ALA A 281 -0.89 -7.91 11.02
CA ALA A 281 -0.11 -7.35 12.11
C ALA A 281 0.78 -8.40 12.80
N GLU A 282 0.24 -9.58 13.14
CA GLU A 282 0.99 -10.67 13.77
C GLU A 282 2.16 -11.11 12.88
N ALA A 283 1.91 -11.35 11.60
CA ALA A 283 2.95 -11.73 10.65
C ALA A 283 4.00 -10.62 10.47
N GLY A 284 3.58 -9.35 10.49
CA GLY A 284 4.45 -8.18 10.43
C GLY A 284 5.40 -8.09 11.62
N PHE A 285 4.85 -8.09 12.85
CA PHE A 285 5.65 -8.04 14.06
C PHE A 285 6.49 -9.30 14.28
N GLY A 286 6.02 -10.48 13.86
CA GLY A 286 6.76 -11.73 13.94
C GLY A 286 8.07 -11.67 13.15
N ARG A 287 8.01 -11.17 11.90
CA ARG A 287 9.21 -10.92 11.08
C ARG A 287 10.16 -9.93 11.75
N LEU A 288 9.64 -8.82 12.29
CA LEU A 288 10.46 -7.80 12.96
C LEU A 288 11.15 -8.33 14.22
N ARG A 289 10.47 -9.18 15.00
CA ARG A 289 11.07 -9.88 16.15
C ARG A 289 12.22 -10.79 15.70
N ASP A 290 11.99 -11.59 14.66
CA ASP A 290 13.00 -12.53 14.15
C ASP A 290 14.22 -11.79 13.57
N GLU A 291 14.00 -10.67 12.89
CA GLU A 291 15.06 -9.77 12.41
C GLU A 291 15.83 -9.13 13.58
N ALA A 292 15.13 -8.64 14.61
CA ALA A 292 15.76 -8.02 15.78
C ALA A 292 16.67 -9.00 16.53
N ALA A 293 16.30 -10.27 16.64
CA ALA A 293 17.11 -11.30 17.31
C ALA A 293 18.51 -11.49 16.71
N GLY A 294 18.72 -11.12 15.44
CA GLY A 294 20.00 -11.23 14.75
C GLY A 294 20.77 -9.92 14.56
N LEU A 295 20.13 -8.77 14.74
CA LEU A 295 20.65 -7.47 14.27
C LEU A 295 20.56 -6.33 15.28
N GLU A 296 19.66 -6.41 16.27
CA GLU A 296 19.39 -5.32 17.20
C GLU A 296 19.46 -5.83 18.65
N GLY A 297 20.20 -5.13 19.51
CA GLY A 297 20.51 -5.58 20.88
C GLY A 297 19.29 -5.96 21.74
N PRO A 298 19.52 -6.52 22.94
CA PRO A 298 18.49 -7.25 23.71
C PRO A 298 17.28 -6.40 24.15
N VAL A 299 17.42 -5.07 24.25
CA VAL A 299 16.30 -4.15 24.52
C VAL A 299 15.35 -4.05 23.32
N SER A 300 15.88 -3.97 22.09
CA SER A 300 15.05 -3.91 20.87
C SER A 300 14.28 -5.22 20.69
N LEU A 301 14.94 -6.36 20.91
CA LEU A 301 14.27 -7.65 20.86
C LEU A 301 13.11 -7.72 21.87
N ALA A 302 13.32 -7.31 23.12
CA ALA A 302 12.26 -7.29 24.14
C ALA A 302 11.07 -6.40 23.74
N ASP A 303 11.34 -5.23 23.14
CA ASP A 303 10.32 -4.33 22.59
C ASP A 303 9.51 -5.01 21.46
N LYS A 304 10.17 -5.70 20.53
CA LYS A 304 9.48 -6.41 19.43
C LYS A 304 8.72 -7.64 19.90
N GLU A 305 9.22 -8.34 20.91
CA GLU A 305 8.48 -9.43 21.55
C GLU A 305 7.18 -8.93 22.20
N ALA A 306 7.20 -7.76 22.84
CA ALA A 306 6.01 -7.17 23.43
C ALA A 306 4.96 -6.76 22.38
N TYR A 307 5.36 -6.16 21.25
CA TYR A 307 4.44 -5.84 20.16
C TYR A 307 3.87 -7.08 19.46
N TRP A 308 4.73 -8.08 19.24
CA TRP A 308 4.28 -9.34 18.67
C TRP A 308 3.29 -10.05 19.59
N ALA A 309 3.55 -10.10 20.89
CA ALA A 309 2.62 -10.67 21.87
C ALA A 309 1.23 -10.04 21.77
N ARG A 310 1.17 -8.71 21.65
CA ARG A 310 -0.08 -7.96 21.48
C ARG A 310 -0.89 -8.39 20.25
N ALA A 311 -0.23 -8.56 19.10
CA ALA A 311 -0.89 -9.02 17.87
C ALA A 311 -1.25 -10.52 17.90
N ALA A 312 -0.40 -11.35 18.52
CA ALA A 312 -0.62 -12.78 18.66
C ALA A 312 -1.86 -13.11 19.50
N PHE A 313 -2.15 -12.33 20.55
CA PHE A 313 -3.41 -12.46 21.29
C PHE A 313 -4.64 -12.24 20.41
N ALA A 314 -4.60 -11.26 19.50
CA ALA A 314 -5.74 -10.91 18.66
C ALA A 314 -6.13 -12.05 17.67
N VAL A 315 -5.16 -12.85 17.23
CA VAL A 315 -5.40 -13.99 16.31
C VAL A 315 -5.68 -15.32 17.01
N GLY A 316 -5.61 -15.38 18.35
CA GLY A 316 -5.87 -16.61 19.11
C GLY A 316 -4.63 -17.38 19.59
N GLU A 317 -3.42 -16.87 19.38
CA GLU A 317 -2.14 -17.55 19.72
C GLU A 317 -1.70 -17.24 21.16
N VAL A 318 -2.51 -17.67 22.14
CA VAL A 318 -2.40 -17.21 23.54
C VAL A 318 -1.12 -17.70 24.24
N ALA A 319 -0.82 -19.00 24.19
CA ALA A 319 0.38 -19.52 24.86
C ALA A 319 1.68 -18.91 24.30
N PRO A 320 1.88 -18.80 22.97
CA PRO A 320 3.02 -18.08 22.41
C PRO A 320 3.06 -16.59 22.81
N ALA A 321 1.90 -15.91 22.82
CA ALA A 321 1.80 -14.50 23.20
C ALA A 321 2.22 -14.26 24.66
N LEU A 322 1.72 -15.07 25.60
CA LEU A 322 2.10 -14.99 27.01
C LEU A 322 3.60 -15.23 27.21
N ALA A 323 4.14 -16.27 26.57
CA ALA A 323 5.57 -16.56 26.65
C ALA A 323 6.42 -15.40 26.12
N ALA A 324 5.99 -14.70 25.06
CA ALA A 324 6.68 -13.51 24.57
C ALA A 324 6.54 -12.31 25.50
N ALA A 325 5.36 -12.06 26.07
CA ALA A 325 5.15 -11.00 27.05
C ALA A 325 6.00 -11.23 28.32
N ASP A 326 6.14 -12.48 28.77
CA ASP A 326 6.98 -12.87 29.91
C ASP A 326 8.46 -12.63 29.63
N ARG A 327 8.96 -13.03 28.45
CA ARG A 327 10.34 -12.77 28.04
C ARG A 327 10.62 -11.27 27.93
N ALA A 328 9.73 -10.51 27.31
CA ALA A 328 9.84 -9.05 27.24
C ALA A 328 9.89 -8.41 28.63
N THR A 329 9.04 -8.86 29.56
CA THR A 329 9.01 -8.38 30.95
C THR A 329 10.29 -8.75 31.72
N ALA A 330 10.77 -9.99 31.57
CA ALA A 330 11.98 -10.46 32.23
C ALA A 330 13.24 -9.73 31.72
N SER A 331 13.35 -9.56 30.40
CA SER A 331 14.42 -8.79 29.77
C SER A 331 14.36 -7.31 30.14
N ALA A 332 13.17 -6.70 30.19
CA ALA A 332 13.00 -5.34 30.66
C ALA A 332 13.54 -5.15 32.09
N LYS A 333 13.20 -6.05 33.00
CA LYS A 333 13.66 -6.02 34.39
C LYS A 333 15.18 -6.22 34.51
N SER A 334 15.76 -7.14 33.74
CA SER A 334 17.21 -7.41 33.80
C SER A 334 18.05 -6.29 33.19
N LEU A 335 17.52 -5.60 32.17
CA LEU A 335 18.20 -4.53 31.45
C LEU A 335 17.91 -3.13 32.02
N GLY A 336 17.00 -3.01 32.99
CA GLY A 336 16.54 -1.72 33.51
C GLY A 336 15.80 -0.88 32.46
N ALA A 337 15.15 -1.53 31.49
CA ALA A 337 14.44 -0.90 30.39
C ALA A 337 12.92 -1.06 30.62
N PRO A 338 12.21 -0.05 31.15
CA PRO A 338 10.82 -0.21 31.57
C PRO A 338 9.81 -0.26 30.41
N ALA A 339 10.14 0.32 29.25
CA ALA A 339 9.21 0.41 28.12
C ALA A 339 8.71 -0.94 27.58
N PRO A 340 9.56 -1.97 27.35
CA PRO A 340 9.07 -3.29 26.96
C PRO A 340 8.16 -3.95 28.01
N ALA A 341 8.39 -3.71 29.31
CA ALA A 341 7.52 -4.21 30.38
C ALA A 341 6.14 -3.56 30.33
N PHE A 342 6.11 -2.24 30.13
CA PHE A 342 4.88 -1.47 29.97
C PHE A 342 4.05 -1.95 28.76
N ILE A 343 4.69 -2.15 27.60
CA ILE A 343 4.02 -2.67 26.39
C ILE A 343 3.53 -4.10 26.61
N ALA A 344 4.31 -4.94 27.28
CA ALA A 344 3.90 -6.31 27.62
C ALA A 344 2.68 -6.33 28.57
N ALA A 345 2.60 -5.39 29.53
CA ALA A 345 1.43 -5.23 30.39
C ALA A 345 0.18 -4.80 29.59
N ILE A 346 0.31 -3.87 28.64
CA ILE A 346 -0.77 -3.51 27.70
C ILE A 346 -1.22 -4.73 26.89
N ALA A 347 -0.26 -5.51 26.36
CA ALA A 347 -0.56 -6.71 25.59
C ALA A 347 -1.36 -7.74 26.41
N ARG A 348 -1.01 -7.94 27.69
CA ARG A 348 -1.76 -8.82 28.60
C ARG A 348 -3.17 -8.30 28.88
N ALA A 349 -3.33 -7.00 29.14
CA ALA A 349 -4.65 -6.40 29.38
C ALA A 349 -5.57 -6.54 28.16
N GLU A 350 -5.07 -6.21 26.96
CA GLU A 350 -5.84 -6.37 25.71
C GLU A 350 -6.12 -7.82 25.37
N GLY A 351 -5.13 -8.70 25.58
CA GLY A 351 -5.29 -10.14 25.43
C GLY A 351 -6.43 -10.66 26.29
N ALA A 352 -6.40 -10.36 27.60
CA ALA A 352 -7.46 -10.75 28.52
C ALA A 352 -8.84 -10.22 28.09
N LEU A 353 -8.93 -9.01 27.52
CA LEU A 353 -10.18 -8.48 26.96
C LEU A 353 -10.67 -9.26 25.74
N TYR A 354 -9.78 -9.69 24.83
CA TYR A 354 -10.17 -10.53 23.69
C TYR A 354 -10.76 -11.87 24.12
N PHE A 355 -10.27 -12.44 25.22
CA PHE A 355 -10.77 -13.71 25.79
C PHE A 355 -11.77 -13.51 26.93
N GLU A 356 -12.32 -12.30 27.09
CA GLU A 356 -13.35 -11.97 28.10
C GLU A 356 -12.96 -12.33 29.54
N ARG A 357 -11.66 -12.37 29.86
CA ARG A 357 -11.16 -12.60 31.22
C ARG A 357 -11.05 -11.26 31.94
N PHE A 358 -12.20 -10.67 32.25
CA PHE A 358 -12.28 -9.28 32.68
C PHE A 358 -11.60 -9.01 34.04
N GLU A 359 -11.55 -9.98 34.96
CA GLU A 359 -10.78 -9.84 36.21
C GLU A 359 -9.27 -9.76 35.94
N ASP A 360 -8.73 -10.65 35.12
CA ASP A 360 -7.32 -10.62 34.69
C ASP A 360 -7.00 -9.35 33.89
N ALA A 361 -7.94 -8.91 33.03
CA ALA A 361 -7.82 -7.66 32.30
C ALA A 361 -7.75 -6.46 33.25
N LEU A 362 -8.55 -6.47 34.33
CA LEU A 362 -8.53 -5.43 35.36
C LEU A 362 -7.21 -5.41 36.11
N VAL A 363 -6.69 -6.58 36.53
CA VAL A 363 -5.38 -6.69 37.20
C VAL A 363 -4.25 -6.19 36.29
N ALA A 364 -4.24 -6.61 35.01
CA ALA A 364 -3.25 -6.16 34.06
C ALA A 364 -3.37 -4.65 33.75
N ALA A 365 -4.59 -4.10 33.69
CA ALA A 365 -4.81 -2.67 33.53
C ALA A 365 -4.33 -1.87 34.75
N ASP A 366 -4.49 -2.38 35.96
CA ASP A 366 -3.93 -1.79 37.18
C ASP A 366 -2.39 -1.84 37.18
N GLU A 367 -1.78 -2.90 36.63
CA GLU A 367 -0.33 -2.95 36.39
C GLU A 367 0.13 -1.85 35.41
N VAL A 368 -0.61 -1.65 34.30
CA VAL A 368 -0.36 -0.56 33.35
C VAL A 368 -0.45 0.79 34.04
N LEU A 369 -1.46 1.03 34.89
CA LEU A 369 -1.58 2.26 35.68
C LEU A 369 -0.37 2.48 36.59
N GLY A 370 0.18 1.45 37.22
CA GLY A 370 1.41 1.57 38.03
C GLY A 370 2.63 2.08 37.24
N TYR A 371 2.76 1.67 35.97
CA TYR A 371 3.79 2.22 35.07
C TYR A 371 3.49 3.66 34.64
N VAL A 372 2.22 4.00 34.39
CA VAL A 372 1.80 5.37 34.06
C VAL A 372 2.09 6.32 35.21
N GLU A 373 1.77 5.95 36.46
CA GLU A 373 1.99 6.78 37.64
C GLU A 373 3.47 7.02 37.95
N SER A 374 4.35 6.16 37.46
CA SER A 374 5.78 6.25 37.73
C SER A 374 6.60 6.84 36.58
N GLN A 375 6.24 6.57 35.31
CA GLN A 375 7.12 6.84 34.17
C GLN A 375 6.43 7.23 32.85
N PHE A 376 5.16 6.88 32.63
CA PHE A 376 4.48 7.07 31.34
C PHE A 376 3.16 7.82 31.48
N HIS A 377 3.20 9.00 32.11
CA HIS A 377 2.01 9.79 32.46
C HIS A 377 1.09 10.08 31.25
N GLU A 378 1.65 10.25 30.04
CA GLU A 378 0.90 10.53 28.82
C GLU A 378 -0.02 9.36 28.39
N TRP A 379 0.14 8.18 28.98
CA TRP A 379 -0.64 6.97 28.67
C TRP A 379 -1.79 6.70 29.66
N GLU A 380 -2.07 7.62 30.58
CA GLU A 380 -3.14 7.48 31.57
C GLU A 380 -4.49 7.17 30.93
N ASN A 381 -4.89 7.92 29.90
CA ASN A 381 -6.17 7.69 29.22
C ASN A 381 -6.25 6.29 28.59
N ARG A 382 -5.14 5.75 28.07
CA ARG A 382 -5.12 4.39 27.53
C ARG A 382 -5.33 3.35 28.64
N ALA A 383 -4.67 3.53 29.77
CA ALA A 383 -4.81 2.66 30.92
C ALA A 383 -6.25 2.69 31.48
N ARG A 384 -6.85 3.88 31.58
CA ARG A 384 -8.26 4.06 31.95
C ARG A 384 -9.23 3.41 30.99
N VAL A 385 -8.98 3.49 29.67
CA VAL A 385 -9.81 2.81 28.66
C VAL A 385 -9.75 1.28 28.82
N LEU A 386 -8.55 0.71 29.03
CA LEU A 386 -8.39 -0.73 29.27
C LEU A 386 -9.12 -1.16 30.54
N ARG A 387 -8.95 -0.40 31.64
CA ARG A 387 -9.61 -0.62 32.92
C ARG A 387 -11.14 -0.52 32.79
N GLY A 388 -11.63 0.52 32.12
CA GLY A 388 -13.05 0.74 31.87
C GLY A 388 -13.68 -0.38 31.05
N ARG A 389 -13.01 -0.87 29.99
CA ARG A 389 -13.50 -2.01 29.20
C ARG A 389 -13.59 -3.29 30.04
N ALA A 390 -12.63 -3.53 30.94
CA ALA A 390 -12.69 -4.63 31.89
C ALA A 390 -13.88 -4.47 32.86
N LEU A 391 -14.12 -3.27 33.38
CA LEU A 391 -15.25 -2.98 34.26
C LEU A 391 -16.62 -3.13 33.57
N VAL A 392 -16.73 -2.75 32.29
CA VAL A 392 -17.94 -3.01 31.49
C VAL A 392 -18.21 -4.52 31.40
N GLY A 393 -17.18 -5.33 31.13
CA GLY A 393 -17.31 -6.78 31.08
C GLY A 393 -17.68 -7.43 32.43
N LEU A 394 -17.31 -6.79 33.55
CA LEU A 394 -17.69 -7.18 34.90
C LEU A 394 -19.07 -6.65 35.34
N ASP A 395 -19.81 -5.97 34.45
CA ASP A 395 -21.08 -5.30 34.75
C ASP A 395 -20.98 -4.23 35.86
N ARG A 396 -19.78 -3.68 36.08
CA ARG A 396 -19.52 -2.57 37.03
C ARG A 396 -19.67 -1.22 36.33
N LEU A 397 -20.85 -1.00 35.75
CA LEU A 397 -21.12 0.08 34.80
C LEU A 397 -20.89 1.49 35.38
N ASP A 398 -21.21 1.73 36.65
CA ASP A 398 -20.98 3.03 37.30
C ASP A 398 -19.48 3.37 37.40
N GLU A 399 -18.65 2.37 37.72
CA GLU A 399 -17.20 2.54 37.79
C GLU A 399 -16.59 2.71 36.39
N ALA A 400 -17.08 1.95 35.41
CA ALA A 400 -16.68 2.11 34.01
C ALA A 400 -17.05 3.50 33.46
N ALA A 401 -18.24 4.00 33.80
CA ALA A 401 -18.69 5.33 33.42
C ALA A 401 -17.84 6.43 34.08
N ALA A 402 -17.43 6.22 35.34
CA ALA A 402 -16.50 7.13 36.02
C ALA A 402 -15.12 7.15 35.34
N GLU A 403 -14.58 6.00 34.94
CA GLU A 403 -13.33 5.93 34.17
C GLU A 403 -13.44 6.63 32.81
N ALA A 404 -14.52 6.38 32.07
CA ALA A 404 -14.78 7.03 30.79
C ALA A 404 -14.89 8.56 30.95
N ALA A 405 -15.62 9.03 31.97
CA ALA A 405 -15.77 10.46 32.24
C ALA A 405 -14.45 11.11 32.65
N ALA A 406 -13.64 10.45 33.49
CA ALA A 406 -12.32 10.94 33.87
C ALA A 406 -11.37 11.02 32.67
N ALA A 407 -11.33 9.97 31.84
CA ALA A 407 -10.52 9.95 30.63
C ALA A 407 -10.97 11.01 29.62
N LEU A 408 -12.29 11.21 29.45
CA LEU A 408 -12.84 12.23 28.57
C LEU A 408 -12.50 13.64 29.06
N ALA A 409 -12.61 13.90 30.37
CA ALA A 409 -12.24 15.19 30.96
C ALA A 409 -10.74 15.51 30.82
N ALA A 410 -9.89 14.47 30.81
CA ALA A 410 -8.45 14.60 30.61
C ALA A 410 -8.05 14.64 29.12
N THR A 411 -8.96 14.31 28.20
CA THR A 411 -8.72 14.34 26.74
C THR A 411 -9.23 15.66 26.16
N PRO A 412 -8.39 16.51 25.54
CA PRO A 412 -8.83 17.77 24.96
C PRO A 412 -9.94 17.57 23.91
N GLU A 413 -10.97 18.43 23.90
CA GLU A 413 -11.99 18.43 22.83
C GLU A 413 -11.37 18.90 21.50
N GLY A 414 -11.64 18.17 20.40
CA GLY A 414 -11.27 18.56 19.03
C GLY A 414 -10.48 17.48 18.27
N VAL A 415 -9.82 17.89 17.18
CA VAL A 415 -9.04 16.99 16.32
C VAL A 415 -7.90 16.33 17.12
N ASN A 416 -7.38 17.00 18.15
CA ASN A 416 -6.27 16.56 18.99
C ASN A 416 -6.51 15.24 19.76
N GLY A 417 -6.13 14.11 19.17
CA GLY A 417 -6.36 12.78 19.76
C GLY A 417 -7.69 12.11 19.35
N LEU A 418 -8.24 12.47 18.18
CA LEU A 418 -9.56 12.03 17.69
C LEU A 418 -9.85 10.53 17.91
N ARG A 419 -8.94 9.63 17.55
CA ARG A 419 -9.17 8.19 17.75
C ARG A 419 -9.31 7.78 19.21
N LEU A 420 -8.42 8.26 20.09
CA LEU A 420 -8.51 7.97 21.52
C LEU A 420 -9.80 8.53 22.11
N HIS A 421 -10.17 9.76 21.70
CA HIS A 421 -11.44 10.36 22.06
C HIS A 421 -12.63 9.50 21.61
N ARG A 422 -12.61 8.97 20.37
CA ARG A 422 -13.65 8.05 19.89
C ARG A 422 -13.68 6.73 20.67
N GLU A 423 -12.54 6.18 21.04
CA GLU A 423 -12.47 4.97 21.88
C GLU A 423 -13.07 5.21 23.27
N ILE A 424 -12.80 6.38 23.89
CA ILE A 424 -13.40 6.78 25.16
C ILE A 424 -14.91 6.98 25.01
N GLU A 425 -15.37 7.54 23.89
CA GLU A 425 -16.80 7.74 23.62
C GLU A 425 -17.53 6.41 23.41
N VAL A 426 -16.92 5.45 22.71
CA VAL A 426 -17.44 4.07 22.62
C VAL A 426 -17.55 3.45 24.01
N LEU A 427 -16.52 3.55 24.84
CA LEU A 427 -16.55 3.07 26.22
C LEU A 427 -17.66 3.74 27.04
N ARG A 428 -17.83 5.07 26.92
CA ARG A 428 -18.88 5.84 27.61
C ARG A 428 -20.28 5.34 27.24
N LEU A 429 -20.52 5.05 25.97
CA LEU A 429 -21.79 4.51 25.48
C LEU A 429 -22.02 3.08 26.00
N LEU A 430 -21.00 2.22 25.95
CA LEU A 430 -21.09 0.86 26.46
C LEU A 430 -21.34 0.81 27.97
N ALA A 431 -20.81 1.76 28.73
CA ALA A 431 -20.98 1.89 30.18
C ALA A 431 -22.35 2.47 30.62
N LEU A 432 -23.24 2.85 29.70
CA LEU A 432 -24.57 3.36 30.08
C LEU A 432 -25.37 2.26 30.80
N PRO A 433 -25.97 2.50 31.98
CA PRO A 433 -26.79 1.49 32.64
C PRO A 433 -28.00 1.08 31.79
N ALA A 434 -28.46 -0.16 31.96
CA ALA A 434 -29.49 -0.78 31.10
C ALA A 434 -30.88 -0.11 31.19
N ASP A 435 -31.13 0.68 32.22
CA ASP A 435 -32.37 1.43 32.45
C ASP A 435 -32.40 2.80 31.75
N ARG A 436 -31.25 3.28 31.25
CA ARG A 436 -31.18 4.51 30.46
C ARG A 436 -31.41 4.24 28.98
N SER A 437 -32.17 5.15 28.35
CA SER A 437 -32.40 5.12 26.91
C SER A 437 -31.09 5.25 26.14
N TRP A 438 -30.82 4.29 25.27
CA TRP A 438 -29.68 4.30 24.35
C TRP A 438 -29.86 5.45 23.33
N PRO A 439 -28.88 6.34 23.16
CA PRO A 439 -28.97 7.41 22.16
C PRO A 439 -28.72 6.83 20.76
N GLN A 440 -29.74 6.16 20.22
CA GLN A 440 -29.64 5.30 19.03
C GLN A 440 -28.98 6.01 17.84
N ARG A 441 -29.39 7.24 17.56
CA ARG A 441 -28.84 8.04 16.45
C ARG A 441 -27.37 8.38 16.65
N ASP A 442 -26.94 8.67 17.87
CA ASP A 442 -25.55 9.01 18.17
C ASP A 442 -24.65 7.77 18.02
N VAL A 443 -25.18 6.61 18.42
CA VAL A 443 -24.49 5.31 18.28
C VAL A 443 -24.37 4.89 16.82
N GLU A 444 -25.43 5.04 16.03
CA GLU A 444 -25.41 4.79 14.58
C GLU A 444 -24.38 5.68 13.87
N ASN A 445 -24.47 7.00 14.08
CA ASN A 445 -23.54 7.95 13.48
C ASN A 445 -22.08 7.65 13.86
N LEU A 446 -21.83 7.33 15.14
CA LEU A 446 -20.49 7.00 15.59
C LEU A 446 -20.00 5.69 14.96
N THR A 447 -20.86 4.68 14.82
CA THR A 447 -20.50 3.41 14.15
C THR A 447 -20.10 3.65 12.71
N ASP A 448 -20.88 4.42 11.96
CA ASP A 448 -20.61 4.75 10.54
C ASP A 448 -19.32 5.57 10.39
N GLU A 449 -19.09 6.54 11.30
CA GLU A 449 -17.86 7.34 11.33
C GLU A 449 -16.63 6.44 11.56
N LEU A 450 -16.69 5.52 12.53
CA LEU A 450 -15.60 4.60 12.85
C LEU A 450 -15.29 3.67 11.66
N LEU A 451 -16.32 3.14 10.99
CA LEU A 451 -16.15 2.28 9.81
C LEU A 451 -15.58 3.04 8.62
N ALA A 452 -16.07 4.26 8.34
CA ALA A 452 -15.54 5.10 7.27
C ALA A 452 -14.06 5.48 7.48
N ALA A 453 -13.63 5.59 8.75
CA ALA A 453 -12.25 5.85 9.15
C ALA A 453 -11.36 4.58 9.23
N ASN A 454 -11.89 3.38 8.92
CA ASN A 454 -11.23 2.08 9.11
C ASN A 454 -10.82 1.78 10.58
N TRP A 455 -11.53 2.35 11.56
CA TRP A 455 -11.33 2.05 12.99
C TRP A 455 -12.23 0.89 13.42
N ASN A 456 -11.95 -0.28 12.84
CA ASN A 456 -12.88 -1.42 12.90
C ASN A 456 -13.03 -2.04 14.29
N LEU A 457 -11.98 -2.01 15.12
CA LEU A 457 -12.04 -2.57 16.48
C LEU A 457 -13.06 -1.83 17.36
N PRO A 458 -12.99 -0.49 17.53
CA PRO A 458 -14.03 0.26 18.25
C PRO A 458 -15.43 0.12 17.63
N ALA A 459 -15.53 0.08 16.30
CA ALA A 459 -16.81 -0.12 15.61
C ALA A 459 -17.44 -1.47 15.99
N LEU A 460 -16.66 -2.54 15.94
CA LEU A 460 -17.11 -3.88 16.33
C LEU A 460 -17.61 -3.94 17.77
N GLU A 461 -16.94 -3.28 18.71
CA GLU A 461 -17.40 -3.23 20.11
C GLU A 461 -18.75 -2.55 20.25
N LEU A 462 -18.94 -1.42 19.57
CA LEU A 462 -20.18 -0.67 19.60
C LEU A 462 -21.33 -1.45 18.94
N MET A 463 -21.06 -2.11 17.81
CA MET A 463 -22.02 -2.96 17.11
C MET A 463 -22.45 -4.17 17.95
N ILE A 464 -21.50 -4.86 18.58
CA ILE A 464 -21.80 -5.99 19.47
C ILE A 464 -22.61 -5.53 20.68
N GLY A 465 -22.23 -4.42 21.32
CA GLY A 465 -22.96 -3.86 22.45
C GLY A 465 -24.39 -3.46 22.08
N ARG A 466 -24.57 -2.83 20.92
CA ARG A 466 -25.88 -2.47 20.37
C ARG A 466 -26.73 -3.70 20.06
N ALA A 467 -26.18 -4.67 19.34
CA ALA A 467 -26.87 -5.90 18.99
C ALA A 467 -27.37 -6.64 20.23
N GLY A 468 -26.58 -6.66 21.31
CA GLY A 468 -26.98 -7.25 22.58
C GLY A 468 -28.15 -6.53 23.26
N ARG A 469 -28.13 -5.19 23.29
CA ARG A 469 -29.20 -4.38 23.93
C ARG A 469 -30.49 -4.36 23.13
N GLU A 470 -30.39 -4.15 21.83
CA GLU A 470 -31.53 -4.07 20.91
C GLU A 470 -32.06 -5.47 20.55
N LYS A 471 -31.29 -6.52 20.86
CA LYS A 471 -31.56 -7.91 20.46
C LYS A 471 -31.63 -8.05 18.93
N ASP A 472 -30.79 -7.28 18.24
CA ASP A 472 -30.70 -7.24 16.78
C ASP A 472 -29.78 -8.37 16.28
N ALA A 473 -30.39 -9.41 15.72
CA ALA A 473 -29.68 -10.58 15.21
C ALA A 473 -28.95 -10.31 13.89
N GLU A 474 -29.47 -9.40 13.05
CA GLU A 474 -28.84 -9.07 11.76
C GLU A 474 -27.55 -8.28 11.99
N LEU A 475 -27.59 -7.31 12.90
CA LEU A 475 -26.41 -6.54 13.28
C LEU A 475 -25.34 -7.42 13.94
N ALA A 476 -25.74 -8.36 14.80
CA ALA A 476 -24.82 -9.34 15.39
C ALA A 476 -24.19 -10.26 14.33
N LEU A 477 -24.94 -10.67 13.31
CA LEU A 477 -24.42 -11.46 12.19
C LEU A 477 -23.41 -10.67 11.36
N TYR A 478 -23.72 -9.41 11.04
CA TYR A 478 -22.79 -8.53 10.33
C TYR A 478 -21.50 -8.27 11.13
N ALA A 479 -21.60 -8.02 12.44
CA ALA A 479 -20.45 -7.91 13.33
C ALA A 479 -19.61 -9.19 13.37
N THR A 480 -20.25 -10.37 13.31
CA THR A 480 -19.57 -11.66 13.25
C THR A 480 -18.74 -11.78 11.95
N GLY A 481 -19.32 -11.44 10.80
CA GLY A 481 -18.62 -11.48 9.51
C GLY A 481 -17.40 -10.55 9.48
N LEU A 482 -17.57 -9.29 9.89
CA LEU A 482 -16.49 -8.31 9.94
C LEU A 482 -15.35 -8.75 10.87
N ALA A 483 -15.65 -9.34 12.04
CA ALA A 483 -14.64 -9.86 12.95
C ALA A 483 -13.85 -11.03 12.33
N ILE A 484 -14.48 -11.87 11.50
CA ILE A 484 -13.81 -12.97 10.79
C ILE A 484 -12.84 -12.41 9.74
N ASP A 485 -13.28 -11.45 8.93
CA ASP A 485 -12.45 -10.83 7.88
C ASP A 485 -11.20 -10.15 8.45
N LEU A 486 -11.33 -9.58 9.65
CA LEU A 486 -10.23 -8.96 10.40
C LEU A 486 -9.34 -9.97 11.12
N GLY A 487 -9.73 -11.24 11.17
CA GLY A 487 -8.98 -12.30 11.84
C GLY A 487 -9.05 -12.24 13.36
N LEU A 488 -10.19 -11.80 13.91
CA LEU A 488 -10.48 -11.67 15.35
C LEU A 488 -11.48 -12.75 15.80
N PRO A 489 -11.06 -14.03 15.91
CA PRO A 489 -12.00 -15.14 16.04
C PRO A 489 -12.77 -15.12 17.37
N THR A 490 -12.16 -14.65 18.47
CA THR A 490 -12.84 -14.57 19.78
C THR A 490 -13.93 -13.49 19.79
N VAL A 491 -13.70 -12.37 19.08
CA VAL A 491 -14.70 -11.31 18.91
C VAL A 491 -15.88 -11.79 18.05
N ALA A 492 -15.60 -12.61 17.03
CA ALA A 492 -16.63 -13.24 16.20
C ALA A 492 -17.51 -14.20 17.01
N VAL A 493 -16.93 -15.01 17.91
CA VAL A 493 -17.67 -15.89 18.83
C VAL A 493 -18.64 -15.10 19.71
N ARG A 494 -18.16 -14.00 20.30
CA ARG A 494 -18.98 -13.11 21.12
C ARG A 494 -20.18 -12.53 20.35
N ALA A 495 -19.95 -12.06 19.12
CA ALA A 495 -20.99 -11.52 18.26
C ALA A 495 -22.01 -12.60 17.84
N ALA A 496 -21.54 -13.78 17.45
CA ALA A 496 -22.39 -14.90 17.02
C ALA A 496 -23.31 -15.40 18.14
N HIS A 497 -22.85 -15.34 19.40
CA HIS A 497 -23.68 -15.67 20.55
C HIS A 497 -24.93 -14.81 20.65
N LEU A 498 -24.78 -13.49 20.43
CA LEU A 498 -25.88 -12.53 20.55
C LEU A 498 -26.96 -12.77 19.49
N ALA A 499 -26.56 -13.18 18.29
CA ALA A 499 -27.47 -13.61 17.23
C ALA A 499 -28.07 -15.02 17.46
N LYS A 500 -27.67 -15.73 18.54
CA LYS A 500 -28.11 -17.10 18.86
C LYS A 500 -27.92 -18.09 17.71
N LEU A 501 -26.83 -17.93 16.96
CA LEU A 501 -26.54 -18.71 15.75
C LEU A 501 -26.18 -20.17 16.02
N TRP A 502 -26.20 -20.64 17.27
CA TRP A 502 -25.73 -21.96 17.69
C TRP A 502 -26.50 -23.15 17.12
N ALA A 503 -27.72 -22.94 16.61
CA ALA A 503 -28.49 -23.95 15.90
C ALA A 503 -28.28 -23.93 14.37
N ASP A 504 -27.53 -22.94 13.87
CA ASP A 504 -27.18 -22.72 12.46
C ASP A 504 -25.74 -23.21 12.20
N PRO A 505 -25.43 -23.80 11.04
CA PRO A 505 -24.06 -24.21 10.70
C PRO A 505 -23.01 -23.09 10.75
N ALA A 506 -23.40 -21.82 10.59
CA ALA A 506 -22.52 -20.69 10.84
C ALA A 506 -22.10 -20.61 12.32
N GLY A 507 -23.04 -20.83 13.25
CA GLY A 507 -22.71 -20.90 14.68
C GLY A 507 -21.97 -22.18 15.07
N GLN A 508 -22.20 -23.31 14.39
CA GLN A 508 -21.40 -24.53 14.58
C GLN A 508 -19.96 -24.36 14.10
N ALA A 509 -19.75 -23.62 13.00
CA ALA A 509 -18.42 -23.26 12.50
C ALA A 509 -17.66 -22.34 13.48
N VAL A 510 -18.37 -21.36 14.04
CA VAL A 510 -17.84 -20.48 15.09
C VAL A 510 -17.56 -21.26 16.39
N ALA A 511 -18.42 -22.22 16.76
CA ALA A 511 -18.19 -23.11 17.89
C ALA A 511 -16.96 -24.02 17.70
N PHE A 512 -16.76 -24.57 16.49
CA PHE A 512 -15.57 -25.35 16.17
C PHE A 512 -14.29 -24.50 16.20
N ALA A 513 -14.35 -23.25 15.70
CA ALA A 513 -13.25 -22.30 15.84
C ALA A 513 -12.97 -21.96 17.31
N ALA A 514 -14.01 -21.78 18.12
CA ALA A 514 -13.90 -21.56 19.56
C ALA A 514 -13.22 -22.76 20.26
N GLN A 515 -13.59 -24.00 19.94
CA GLN A 515 -12.94 -25.21 20.47
C GLN A 515 -11.43 -25.25 20.15
N GLY A 516 -11.05 -24.86 18.93
CA GLY A 516 -9.64 -24.72 18.55
C GLY A 516 -8.90 -23.71 19.44
N ILE A 517 -9.52 -22.56 19.72
CA ILE A 517 -8.97 -21.53 20.62
C ILE A 517 -8.85 -22.07 22.05
N VAL A 518 -9.86 -22.77 22.59
CA VAL A 518 -9.81 -23.35 23.96
C VAL A 518 -8.58 -24.24 24.10
N GLY A 519 -8.28 -25.06 23.07
CA GLY A 519 -7.12 -25.96 23.06
C GLY A 519 -5.76 -25.25 23.01
N HIS A 520 -5.72 -23.95 22.69
CA HIS A 520 -4.52 -23.12 22.66
C HIS A 520 -4.40 -22.20 23.89
N LEU A 521 -5.39 -22.19 24.79
CA LEU A 521 -5.33 -21.46 26.05
C LEU A 521 -4.51 -22.23 27.11
N PRO A 522 -3.73 -21.53 27.95
CA PRO A 522 -3.22 -22.11 29.19
C PRO A 522 -4.36 -22.69 30.04
N ALA A 523 -4.08 -23.76 30.79
CA ALA A 523 -5.09 -24.49 31.57
C ALA A 523 -5.92 -23.57 32.50
N GLU A 524 -5.26 -22.61 33.15
CA GLU A 524 -5.89 -21.63 34.03
C GLU A 524 -6.83 -20.64 33.31
N TRP A 525 -6.57 -20.31 32.03
CA TRP A 525 -7.43 -19.47 31.20
C TRP A 525 -8.56 -20.31 30.58
N ALA A 526 -8.24 -21.54 30.17
CA ALA A 526 -9.17 -22.48 29.55
C ALA A 526 -10.33 -22.83 30.49
N GLU A 527 -10.04 -23.10 31.77
CA GLU A 527 -11.07 -23.37 32.78
C GLU A 527 -12.00 -22.17 32.92
N SER A 528 -11.47 -20.98 33.19
CA SER A 528 -12.25 -19.73 33.34
C SER A 528 -13.08 -19.38 32.09
N TRP A 529 -12.51 -19.53 30.89
CA TRP A 529 -13.20 -19.23 29.63
C TRP A 529 -14.30 -20.26 29.32
N SER A 530 -14.06 -21.55 29.60
CA SER A 530 -15.06 -22.61 29.42
C SER A 530 -16.31 -22.45 30.31
N GLN A 531 -16.18 -21.74 31.44
CA GLN A 531 -17.29 -21.44 32.34
C GLN A 531 -18.17 -20.28 31.86
N GLN A 532 -17.75 -19.54 30.82
CA GLN A 532 -18.56 -18.45 30.30
C GLN A 532 -19.80 -18.98 29.59
N PRO A 533 -21.02 -18.47 29.88
CA PRO A 533 -22.26 -19.06 29.40
C PRO A 533 -22.34 -19.22 27.88
N HIS A 534 -21.73 -18.30 27.13
CA HIS A 534 -21.73 -18.32 25.67
C HIS A 534 -20.69 -19.27 25.08
N VAL A 535 -19.51 -19.38 25.69
CA VAL A 535 -18.50 -20.40 25.34
C VAL A 535 -19.02 -21.76 25.74
N ALA A 536 -19.55 -21.91 26.95
CA ALA A 536 -20.24 -23.11 27.40
C ALA A 536 -21.41 -23.46 26.48
N ALA A 537 -22.21 -22.50 26.00
CA ALA A 537 -23.26 -22.75 25.01
C ALA A 537 -22.70 -23.20 23.66
N ALA A 538 -21.63 -22.55 23.17
CA ALA A 538 -20.93 -22.96 21.96
C ALA A 538 -20.32 -24.37 22.09
N LEU A 539 -19.80 -24.71 23.26
CA LEU A 539 -19.21 -26.02 23.59
C LEU A 539 -20.28 -27.08 23.90
N ALA A 540 -21.43 -26.69 24.44
CA ALA A 540 -22.57 -27.56 24.79
C ALA A 540 -23.50 -27.82 23.62
N VAL A 541 -23.36 -27.09 22.51
CA VAL A 541 -23.83 -27.52 21.19
C VAL A 541 -22.98 -28.74 20.83
N GLN A 542 -23.36 -29.89 21.39
CA GLN A 542 -22.88 -31.18 20.95
C GLN A 542 -23.23 -31.29 19.46
N VAL A 543 -22.26 -31.07 18.58
CA VAL A 543 -22.20 -31.91 17.37
C VAL A 543 -22.06 -33.30 17.96
N ALA A 544 -23.17 -34.04 17.97
CA ALA A 544 -23.38 -35.21 18.80
C ALA A 544 -22.08 -36.01 19.00
N ASP A 545 -21.78 -36.40 20.24
CA ASP A 545 -20.82 -37.47 20.60
C ASP A 545 -21.30 -38.84 20.06
N ASP A 546 -21.84 -38.83 18.85
CA ASP A 546 -22.23 -39.95 18.08
C ASP A 546 -21.18 -40.07 17.00
N GLU A 547 -20.28 -41.04 17.18
CA GLU A 547 -19.36 -41.48 16.15
C GLU A 547 -20.13 -41.74 14.85
N ALA A 548 -21.41 -42.13 14.92
CA ALA A 548 -22.30 -42.25 13.76
C ALA A 548 -22.82 -40.91 13.21
N ALA A 549 -22.87 -39.82 13.97
CA ALA A 549 -23.18 -38.47 13.45
C ALA A 549 -21.94 -37.79 12.86
N SER A 550 -20.76 -38.00 13.44
CA SER A 550 -19.47 -37.64 12.84
C SER A 550 -19.20 -38.49 11.59
N GLU A 551 -19.48 -39.79 11.61
CA GLU A 551 -19.45 -40.67 10.44
C GLU A 551 -20.59 -40.35 9.47
N ALA A 552 -21.76 -39.90 9.90
CA ALA A 552 -22.83 -39.47 8.98
C ALA A 552 -22.51 -38.12 8.35
N LEU A 553 -21.86 -37.19 9.05
CA LEU A 553 -21.32 -35.96 8.47
C LEU A 553 -20.14 -36.28 7.56
N THR A 554 -19.28 -37.24 7.92
CA THR A 554 -18.17 -37.72 7.09
C THR A 554 -18.66 -38.55 5.90
N ALA A 555 -19.79 -39.25 6.01
CA ALA A 555 -20.42 -40.06 4.97
C ALA A 555 -21.36 -39.23 4.11
N GLN A 556 -21.99 -38.17 4.64
CA GLN A 556 -22.66 -37.14 3.84
C GLN A 556 -21.62 -36.29 3.12
N TRP A 557 -20.51 -35.95 3.78
CA TRP A 557 -19.35 -35.34 3.14
C TRP A 557 -18.75 -36.27 2.08
N ALA A 558 -18.56 -37.56 2.36
CA ALA A 558 -18.09 -38.54 1.37
C ALA A 558 -19.12 -38.81 0.28
N ALA A 559 -20.42 -38.74 0.56
CA ALA A 559 -21.47 -38.83 -0.44
C ALA A 559 -21.56 -37.55 -1.29
N VAL A 560 -21.26 -36.38 -0.72
CA VAL A 560 -21.15 -35.09 -1.41
C VAL A 560 -19.87 -35.04 -2.25
N VAL A 561 -18.76 -35.59 -1.75
CA VAL A 561 -17.47 -35.74 -2.47
C VAL A 561 -17.59 -36.81 -3.55
N ALA A 562 -18.30 -37.92 -3.32
CA ALA A 562 -18.59 -38.96 -4.30
C ALA A 562 -19.61 -38.51 -5.36
N SER A 563 -20.64 -37.75 -4.97
CA SER A 563 -21.62 -37.18 -5.91
C SER A 563 -21.09 -35.98 -6.68
N ALA A 564 -20.11 -35.25 -6.13
CA ALA A 564 -19.30 -34.27 -6.86
C ALA A 564 -18.05 -34.88 -7.54
N ASN A 565 -17.89 -36.21 -7.49
CA ASN A 565 -16.83 -36.99 -8.12
C ASN A 565 -15.37 -36.63 -7.71
N LEU A 566 -15.20 -35.98 -6.56
CA LEU A 566 -13.92 -35.49 -6.02
C LEU A 566 -13.04 -36.60 -5.41
N ASP A 567 -13.61 -37.77 -5.07
CA ASP A 567 -12.87 -38.95 -4.55
C ASP A 567 -11.87 -39.54 -5.56
N THR A 568 -12.06 -39.24 -6.86
CA THR A 568 -11.20 -39.78 -7.91
C THR A 568 -9.86 -39.07 -8.00
N LEU A 569 -9.66 -37.91 -7.38
CA LEU A 569 -8.39 -37.17 -7.46
C LEU A 569 -7.25 -37.80 -6.64
N GLU A 570 -7.58 -38.58 -5.59
CA GLU A 570 -6.58 -39.22 -4.73
C GLU A 570 -6.11 -40.58 -5.25
N THR A 571 -6.91 -41.27 -6.07
CA THR A 571 -6.62 -42.62 -6.58
C THR A 571 -5.90 -42.65 -7.93
N LEU A 572 -5.76 -41.51 -8.61
CA LEU A 572 -5.14 -41.46 -9.94
C LEU A 572 -3.63 -41.66 -9.88
N SER A 573 -3.13 -42.57 -10.72
CA SER A 573 -1.70 -42.79 -10.88
C SER A 573 -0.99 -41.54 -11.44
N PRO A 574 0.33 -41.38 -11.26
CA PRO A 574 1.07 -40.21 -11.74
C PRO A 574 0.96 -39.93 -13.25
N ALA A 575 0.63 -40.94 -14.06
CA ALA A 575 0.36 -40.79 -15.49
C ALA A 575 -1.04 -40.25 -15.77
N GLN A 576 -2.05 -40.66 -14.99
CA GLN A 576 -3.42 -40.15 -15.09
C GLN A 576 -3.53 -38.71 -14.56
N ARG A 577 -2.79 -38.35 -13.50
CA ARG A 577 -2.67 -36.96 -13.01
C ARG A 577 -2.00 -36.02 -14.02
N ARG A 578 -1.09 -36.53 -14.85
CA ARG A 578 -0.48 -35.78 -15.97
C ARG A 578 -1.40 -35.67 -17.18
N ALA A 579 -2.19 -36.71 -17.47
CA ALA A 579 -3.21 -36.68 -18.52
C ALA A 579 -4.38 -35.73 -18.19
N GLN A 580 -4.61 -35.44 -16.90
CA GLN A 580 -5.62 -34.50 -16.40
C GLN A 580 -5.06 -33.15 -15.90
N GLY A 581 -3.78 -32.86 -16.16
CA GLY A 581 -3.21 -31.52 -15.96
C GLY A 581 -2.95 -31.05 -14.52
N LEU A 582 -2.87 -31.95 -13.53
CA LEU A 582 -2.69 -31.57 -12.12
C LEU A 582 -1.19 -31.42 -11.75
N VAL A 583 -0.76 -30.20 -11.36
CA VAL A 583 0.63 -29.88 -10.97
C VAL A 583 0.72 -29.43 -9.50
N ARG A 584 1.74 -29.90 -8.79
CA ARG A 584 1.97 -29.63 -7.36
C ARG A 584 2.41 -28.17 -7.12
N ARG A 585 1.69 -27.41 -6.28
CA ARG A 585 2.18 -26.20 -5.59
C ARG A 585 2.51 -26.50 -4.12
N ARG A 586 3.43 -25.72 -3.53
CA ARG A 586 3.90 -25.83 -2.13
C ARG A 586 2.76 -25.67 -1.13
N ALA A 587 2.86 -26.40 -0.02
CA ALA A 587 1.78 -26.71 0.92
C ALA A 587 1.18 -25.48 1.63
N VAL A 588 -0.14 -25.34 1.50
CA VAL A 588 -1.01 -24.60 2.43
C VAL A 588 -1.04 -25.38 3.75
N THR A 589 -0.85 -24.71 4.88
CA THR A 589 -0.93 -25.32 6.21
C THR A 589 -2.33 -25.90 6.44
N SER A 590 -2.43 -27.00 7.19
CA SER A 590 -3.66 -27.78 7.40
C SER A 590 -4.81 -26.98 7.99
N LEU A 591 -4.53 -25.87 8.69
CA LEU A 591 -5.53 -24.96 9.26
C LEU A 591 -6.21 -24.09 8.18
N GLY A 592 -5.44 -23.62 7.18
CA GLY A 592 -5.98 -22.84 6.06
C GLY A 592 -6.90 -23.66 5.15
N LYS A 593 -6.64 -24.98 5.01
CA LYS A 593 -7.56 -25.90 4.33
C LYS A 593 -8.87 -26.12 5.08
N ARG A 594 -8.84 -26.18 6.42
CA ARG A 594 -10.04 -26.36 7.26
C ARG A 594 -10.94 -25.11 7.24
N ILE A 595 -10.34 -23.92 7.27
CA ILE A 595 -11.07 -22.63 7.22
C ILE A 595 -11.74 -22.43 5.85
N LEU A 596 -11.08 -22.79 4.74
CA LEU A 596 -11.68 -22.75 3.39
C LEU A 596 -12.78 -23.80 3.19
N GLN A 597 -12.70 -24.95 3.85
CA GLN A 597 -13.75 -25.98 3.82
C GLN A 597 -14.98 -25.59 4.65
N LEU A 598 -14.81 -24.84 5.74
CA LEU A 598 -15.89 -24.27 6.56
C LEU A 598 -16.61 -23.12 5.85
N ALA A 599 -15.88 -22.26 5.12
CA ALA A 599 -16.46 -21.19 4.31
C ALA A 599 -17.32 -21.73 3.13
N ALA A 600 -16.95 -22.88 2.57
CA ALA A 600 -17.73 -23.54 1.51
C ALA A 600 -19.03 -24.20 2.02
N ALA A 601 -19.08 -24.62 3.29
CA ALA A 601 -20.27 -25.25 3.90
C ALA A 601 -21.33 -24.23 4.35
N LEU A 602 -20.92 -23.00 4.71
CA LEU A 602 -21.82 -21.88 5.08
C LEU A 602 -22.77 -21.46 3.95
N ILE A 603 -22.39 -21.72 2.69
CA ILE A 603 -23.19 -21.41 1.49
C ILE A 603 -24.31 -22.44 1.28
N VAL A 604 -24.25 -23.61 1.93
CA VAL A 604 -25.16 -24.75 1.66
C VAL A 604 -26.35 -24.82 2.62
N VAL A 605 -26.34 -24.16 3.80
CA VAL A 605 -27.36 -24.42 4.85
C VAL A 605 -28.32 -23.25 5.17
N ALA A 606 -28.12 -22.04 4.67
CA ALA A 606 -29.03 -20.89 4.92
C ALA A 606 -30.36 -20.91 4.10
N GLY A 607 -30.97 -22.07 3.86
CA GLY A 607 -32.15 -22.22 3.02
C GLY A 607 -33.45 -21.64 3.60
N VAL A 608 -33.83 -20.42 3.16
CA VAL A 608 -35.25 -19.99 3.10
C VAL A 608 -35.62 -19.64 1.64
N SER A 609 -36.28 -20.62 1.01
CA SER A 609 -37.32 -20.58 -0.04
C SER A 609 -37.20 -19.69 -1.32
N VAL A 610 -36.63 -20.24 -2.41
CA VAL A 610 -37.20 -20.17 -3.79
C VAL A 610 -36.96 -21.53 -4.51
N GLY A 611 -38.00 -22.07 -5.19
CA GLY A 611 -38.05 -23.44 -5.70
C GLY A 611 -37.34 -23.70 -7.05
N VAL A 612 -36.72 -24.89 -7.14
CA VAL A 612 -36.04 -25.46 -8.33
C VAL A 612 -36.84 -26.65 -8.87
N SER A 613 -36.90 -26.85 -10.19
CA SER A 613 -37.32 -28.11 -10.83
C SER A 613 -36.25 -28.59 -11.82
N LEU A 614 -35.88 -29.87 -11.72
CA LEU A 614 -34.82 -30.54 -12.48
C LEU A 614 -35.44 -31.42 -13.58
N VAL A 615 -34.93 -31.39 -14.81
CA VAL A 615 -35.19 -32.41 -15.85
C VAL A 615 -33.85 -32.88 -16.41
N LEU A 616 -33.60 -34.19 -16.32
CA LEU A 616 -32.39 -34.88 -16.83
C LEU A 616 -32.64 -35.43 -18.24
N SER A 617 -31.65 -35.32 -19.12
CA SER A 617 -31.58 -36.08 -20.38
C SER A 617 -30.16 -36.63 -20.55
N ASN A 618 -30.08 -37.94 -20.75
CA ASN A 618 -28.87 -38.76 -20.80
C ASN A 618 -28.18 -38.66 -22.17
N ASP A 619 -27.02 -38.00 -22.22
CA ASP A 619 -25.81 -38.47 -22.91
C ASP A 619 -24.68 -37.47 -22.60
N GLU A 620 -23.65 -37.98 -21.91
CA GLU A 620 -22.54 -37.30 -21.23
C GLU A 620 -22.90 -36.47 -19.97
N PRO A 621 -22.30 -36.77 -18.79
CA PRO A 621 -22.69 -36.15 -17.53
C PRO A 621 -21.91 -34.85 -17.29
N ASP A 622 -22.31 -33.77 -17.96
CA ASP A 622 -22.12 -32.42 -17.45
C ASP A 622 -23.20 -32.15 -16.39
N VAL A 623 -22.83 -32.19 -15.10
CA VAL A 623 -23.72 -31.67 -14.03
C VAL A 623 -23.40 -30.21 -13.79
N ILE A 624 -24.28 -29.39 -14.36
CA ILE A 624 -24.51 -27.97 -14.10
C ILE A 624 -24.97 -27.77 -12.65
N ILE A 625 -24.25 -26.97 -11.85
CA ILE A 625 -24.81 -26.31 -10.66
C ILE A 625 -25.03 -24.84 -11.03
N GLN A 626 -26.28 -24.48 -11.31
CA GLN A 626 -26.76 -23.09 -11.30
C GLN A 626 -26.86 -22.63 -9.84
N THR A 627 -26.06 -21.66 -9.44
CA THR A 627 -26.34 -20.81 -8.27
C THR A 627 -27.23 -19.67 -8.72
N THR A 628 -28.53 -19.75 -8.42
CA THR A 628 -29.39 -18.56 -8.44
C THR A 628 -29.19 -17.81 -7.12
N PRO A 629 -28.84 -16.51 -7.14
CA PRO A 629 -28.85 -15.66 -5.95
C PRO A 629 -30.27 -15.18 -5.60
N THR A 630 -30.64 -15.19 -4.31
CA THR A 630 -31.75 -14.38 -3.75
C THR A 630 -31.14 -13.61 -2.57
N VAL A 631 -30.61 -12.39 -2.74
CA VAL A 631 -31.27 -11.08 -2.69
C VAL A 631 -32.02 -10.86 -1.35
N ALA A 632 -31.35 -10.30 -0.34
CA ALA A 632 -32.01 -9.24 0.44
C ALA A 632 -32.39 -8.18 -0.58
N THR A 633 -33.69 -8.04 -0.82
CA THR A 633 -34.22 -6.91 -1.57
C THR A 633 -33.91 -5.68 -0.72
N THR A 634 -32.93 -4.90 -1.13
CA THR A 634 -33.40 -3.61 -1.60
C THR A 634 -33.14 -3.63 -3.08
N THR A 635 -34.23 -3.55 -3.84
CA THR A 635 -34.22 -3.50 -5.29
C THR A 635 -33.61 -4.78 -5.88
N THR A 636 -34.43 -5.72 -6.38
CA THR A 636 -34.60 -5.81 -7.86
C THR A 636 -33.61 -4.89 -8.56
N LEU A 637 -32.77 -5.35 -9.51
CA LEU A 637 -32.38 -4.41 -10.58
C LEU A 637 -33.63 -3.55 -10.83
N PRO A 638 -33.58 -2.20 -10.65
CA PRO A 638 -34.76 -1.40 -11.00
C PRO A 638 -35.15 -1.96 -12.35
N PRO A 639 -36.43 -2.32 -12.56
CA PRO A 639 -36.86 -3.26 -13.57
C PRO A 639 -36.10 -3.11 -14.91
N LEU A 640 -36.42 -3.91 -15.91
CA LEU A 640 -36.44 -3.25 -17.21
C LEU A 640 -37.50 -2.12 -17.10
N GLU A 641 -37.13 -0.98 -16.52
CA GLU A 641 -37.84 0.27 -16.51
C GLU A 641 -37.60 0.77 -17.91
N GLU A 642 -38.56 0.32 -18.71
CA GLU A 642 -38.98 0.84 -19.99
C GLU A 642 -38.07 0.43 -21.17
N THR A 643 -38.53 -0.69 -21.75
CA THR A 643 -38.33 -1.22 -23.11
C THR A 643 -36.89 -1.24 -23.64
N PRO A 644 -36.13 -2.33 -23.42
CA PRO A 644 -35.01 -2.63 -24.30
C PRO A 644 -35.58 -2.84 -25.71
N PHE A 645 -35.14 -2.01 -26.66
CA PHE A 645 -35.33 -2.35 -28.06
C PHE A 645 -34.56 -3.67 -28.32
N ALA A 646 -35.08 -4.51 -29.21
CA ALA A 646 -34.26 -5.62 -29.71
C ALA A 646 -33.22 -5.06 -30.66
N VAL A 647 -31.96 -5.50 -30.57
CA VAL A 647 -30.94 -5.19 -31.58
C VAL A 647 -31.48 -5.61 -32.95
N PRO A 648 -31.49 -4.72 -33.97
CA PRO A 648 -32.06 -5.03 -35.29
C PRO A 648 -31.49 -6.34 -35.88
N SER A 649 -32.39 -7.16 -36.44
CA SER A 649 -31.98 -8.41 -37.11
C SER A 649 -31.24 -8.08 -38.40
N GLY A 650 -29.93 -8.35 -38.44
CA GLY A 650 -29.08 -8.06 -39.60
C GLY A 650 -27.99 -7.00 -39.36
N THR A 651 -27.86 -6.46 -38.15
CA THR A 651 -26.73 -5.60 -37.77
C THR A 651 -25.40 -6.30 -38.08
N ILE A 652 -24.55 -5.64 -38.86
CA ILE A 652 -23.21 -6.13 -39.16
C ILE A 652 -22.29 -5.68 -38.03
N PHE A 653 -21.74 -6.65 -37.30
CA PHE A 653 -20.77 -6.36 -36.24
C PHE A 653 -19.36 -6.21 -36.83
N ALA A 654 -19.15 -5.14 -37.60
CA ALA A 654 -17.81 -4.71 -37.98
C ALA A 654 -17.16 -4.07 -36.73
N GLY A 655 -16.30 -4.82 -36.04
CA GLY A 655 -15.85 -4.47 -34.70
C GLY A 655 -14.72 -3.44 -34.66
N ALA A 656 -14.77 -2.52 -33.70
CA ALA A 656 -13.61 -1.76 -33.23
C ALA A 656 -12.71 -2.67 -32.38
N THR A 657 -11.72 -3.30 -33.01
CA THR A 657 -10.80 -4.24 -32.35
C THR A 657 -9.73 -3.54 -31.50
N ALA A 658 -9.60 -2.21 -31.65
CA ALA A 658 -8.63 -1.39 -30.94
C ALA A 658 -9.27 -0.09 -30.41
N TYR A 659 -8.64 0.47 -29.37
CA TYR A 659 -9.02 1.78 -28.83
C TYR A 659 -9.00 2.86 -29.92
N ARG A 660 -10.11 3.59 -30.06
CA ARG A 660 -10.38 4.61 -31.11
C ARG A 660 -10.47 4.09 -32.54
N GLY A 661 -10.71 2.79 -32.74
CA GLY A 661 -11.10 2.23 -34.04
C GLY A 661 -9.95 1.89 -34.99
N ASP A 662 -8.81 2.57 -34.89
CA ASP A 662 -7.67 2.37 -35.79
C ASP A 662 -6.30 2.48 -35.09
N VAL A 663 -5.24 2.01 -35.78
CA VAL A 663 -3.85 2.02 -35.28
C VAL A 663 -3.24 3.42 -35.18
N GLY A 664 -3.71 4.37 -35.99
CA GLY A 664 -3.34 5.78 -35.95
C GLY A 664 -4.06 6.56 -34.85
N ARG A 665 -5.05 5.94 -34.17
CA ARG A 665 -5.88 6.55 -33.13
C ARG A 665 -6.64 7.78 -33.64
N SER A 666 -7.02 7.81 -34.91
CA SER A 666 -7.72 8.94 -35.57
C SER A 666 -9.03 9.30 -34.88
N GLY A 667 -9.68 8.32 -34.22
CA GLY A 667 -11.03 8.49 -33.67
C GLY A 667 -12.12 8.43 -34.74
N VAL A 668 -11.79 8.03 -35.97
CA VAL A 668 -12.74 7.82 -37.05
C VAL A 668 -13.01 6.32 -37.17
N ILE A 669 -14.29 5.95 -37.15
CA ILE A 669 -14.73 4.58 -37.43
C ILE A 669 -15.33 4.59 -38.84
N PRO A 670 -14.61 4.07 -39.85
CA PRO A 670 -15.11 4.05 -41.23
C PRO A 670 -16.25 3.02 -41.37
N ASP A 671 -17.09 3.24 -42.38
CA ASP A 671 -18.08 2.26 -42.86
C ASP A 671 -19.11 1.76 -41.82
N VAL A 672 -19.42 2.57 -40.80
CA VAL A 672 -20.50 2.30 -39.83
C VAL A 672 -21.62 3.33 -39.94
N THR A 673 -22.87 2.88 -39.85
CA THR A 673 -24.03 3.77 -39.70
C THR A 673 -24.17 4.17 -38.24
N GLY A 674 -23.95 5.45 -37.95
CA GLY A 674 -24.16 6.00 -36.61
C GLY A 674 -25.65 6.01 -36.19
N VAL A 675 -25.88 6.23 -34.90
CA VAL A 675 -27.21 6.41 -34.28
C VAL A 675 -27.61 7.88 -34.32
N THR A 676 -28.61 8.23 -35.15
CA THR A 676 -29.06 9.63 -35.33
C THR A 676 -30.06 10.09 -34.27
N ALA A 677 -30.71 9.16 -33.57
CA ALA A 677 -31.53 9.44 -32.41
C ALA A 677 -31.32 8.35 -31.34
N ALA A 678 -31.03 8.75 -30.10
CA ALA A 678 -31.03 7.82 -28.97
C ALA A 678 -32.47 7.62 -28.46
N GLU A 679 -33.14 6.57 -28.94
CA GLU A 679 -34.48 6.19 -28.48
C GLU A 679 -34.44 5.46 -27.13
N GLY A 680 -33.27 4.93 -26.75
CA GLY A 680 -33.04 4.28 -25.47
C GLY A 680 -31.74 3.48 -25.46
N TYR A 681 -31.74 2.36 -24.75
CA TYR A 681 -30.65 1.39 -24.79
C TYR A 681 -31.20 0.00 -25.12
N TYR A 682 -30.44 -0.78 -25.87
CA TYR A 682 -30.74 -2.20 -26.11
C TYR A 682 -30.50 -3.02 -24.84
N TRP A 683 -29.40 -2.77 -24.15
CA TRP A 683 -29.04 -3.44 -22.90
C TRP A 683 -28.03 -2.62 -22.09
N ARG A 684 -27.89 -2.98 -20.81
CA ARG A 684 -26.84 -2.49 -19.91
C ARG A 684 -26.21 -3.66 -19.17
N TYR A 685 -24.92 -3.57 -18.90
CA TYR A 685 -24.13 -4.58 -18.21
C TYR A 685 -23.41 -3.95 -17.02
N GLY A 686 -23.42 -4.61 -15.85
CA GLY A 686 -22.83 -4.08 -14.61
C GLY A 686 -21.57 -4.83 -14.19
N THR A 687 -20.59 -4.12 -13.64
CA THR A 687 -19.34 -4.62 -13.07
C THR A 687 -19.25 -4.30 -11.56
N ALA A 688 -18.29 -4.89 -10.85
CA ALA A 688 -18.15 -4.72 -9.40
C ALA A 688 -17.45 -3.41 -9.01
N ASP A 689 -16.67 -2.83 -9.92
CA ASP A 689 -16.05 -1.51 -9.79
C ASP A 689 -16.19 -0.71 -11.11
N GLN A 690 -15.64 0.50 -11.17
CA GLN A 690 -15.77 1.42 -12.29
C GLN A 690 -15.11 0.89 -13.57
N VAL A 691 -15.75 1.13 -14.71
CA VAL A 691 -15.21 0.81 -16.03
C VAL A 691 -14.68 2.09 -16.67
N VAL A 692 -13.37 2.32 -16.55
CA VAL A 692 -12.69 3.48 -17.16
C VAL A 692 -12.05 3.16 -18.52
N ALA A 693 -11.94 1.88 -18.85
CA ALA A 693 -11.49 1.41 -20.15
C ALA A 693 -12.58 1.57 -21.22
N SER A 694 -12.18 1.83 -22.46
CA SER A 694 -13.12 1.87 -23.58
C SER A 694 -13.52 0.45 -23.99
N PRO A 695 -14.77 0.17 -24.37
CA PRO A 695 -15.15 -1.14 -24.89
C PRO A 695 -14.47 -1.44 -26.22
N VAL A 696 -14.00 -2.67 -26.41
CA VAL A 696 -13.55 -3.14 -27.74
C VAL A 696 -14.40 -4.32 -28.18
N THR A 697 -14.53 -4.49 -29.49
CA THR A 697 -15.47 -5.47 -30.06
C THR A 697 -14.79 -6.38 -31.07
N PHE A 698 -15.21 -7.64 -31.09
CA PHE A 698 -14.77 -8.62 -32.07
C PHE A 698 -15.95 -9.50 -32.50
N GLY A 699 -16.44 -9.31 -33.71
CA GLY A 699 -17.72 -9.87 -34.13
C GLY A 699 -18.82 -9.53 -33.12
N LYS A 700 -19.57 -10.52 -32.66
CA LYS A 700 -20.69 -10.33 -31.70
C LYS A 700 -20.26 -10.16 -30.24
N TRP A 701 -18.98 -9.96 -29.94
CA TRP A 701 -18.46 -9.88 -28.57
C TRP A 701 -17.94 -8.50 -28.23
N VAL A 702 -18.28 -8.04 -27.02
CA VAL A 702 -17.73 -6.84 -26.39
C VAL A 702 -16.80 -7.26 -25.29
N PHE A 703 -15.58 -6.74 -25.28
CA PHE A 703 -14.64 -6.87 -24.19
C PHE A 703 -14.53 -5.56 -23.42
N ILE A 704 -14.68 -5.64 -22.10
CA ILE A 704 -14.47 -4.51 -21.19
C ILE A 704 -13.54 -4.93 -20.05
N ALA A 705 -12.77 -3.98 -19.54
CA ALA A 705 -11.90 -4.17 -18.39
C ALA A 705 -12.30 -3.24 -17.25
N SER A 706 -12.44 -3.81 -16.05
CA SER A 706 -12.92 -3.16 -14.84
C SER A 706 -11.76 -2.92 -13.86
N GLN A 707 -11.89 -1.87 -13.04
CA GLN A 707 -10.91 -1.57 -11.97
C GLN A 707 -10.88 -2.61 -10.85
N ASP A 708 -11.89 -3.47 -10.75
CA ASP A 708 -11.88 -4.64 -9.86
C ASP A 708 -10.85 -5.71 -10.27
N GLY A 709 -10.16 -5.50 -11.40
CA GLY A 709 -9.17 -6.41 -11.95
C GLY A 709 -9.77 -7.47 -12.85
N SER A 710 -11.06 -7.36 -13.23
CA SER A 710 -11.69 -8.31 -14.14
C SER A 710 -11.84 -7.81 -15.58
N VAL A 711 -11.79 -8.75 -16.52
CA VAL A 711 -12.10 -8.54 -17.94
C VAL A 711 -13.36 -9.33 -18.25
N HIS A 712 -14.36 -8.68 -18.81
CA HIS A 712 -15.62 -9.29 -19.18
C HIS A 712 -15.74 -9.38 -20.70
N ALA A 713 -16.27 -10.50 -21.17
CA ALA A 713 -16.83 -10.61 -22.51
C ALA A 713 -18.36 -10.63 -22.43
N VAL A 714 -19.01 -9.81 -23.24
CA VAL A 714 -20.47 -9.64 -23.28
C VAL A 714 -20.94 -9.87 -24.71
N ASP A 715 -22.05 -10.59 -24.86
CA ASP A 715 -22.71 -10.80 -26.14
C ASP A 715 -23.41 -9.51 -26.59
N MET A 716 -23.01 -8.99 -27.74
CA MET A 716 -23.50 -7.73 -28.30
C MET A 716 -25.02 -7.72 -28.52
N THR A 717 -25.58 -8.84 -28.92
CA THR A 717 -27.01 -8.95 -29.27
C THR A 717 -27.89 -8.91 -28.03
N THR A 718 -27.41 -9.49 -26.93
CA THR A 718 -28.25 -9.77 -25.75
C THR A 718 -27.80 -9.01 -24.50
N GLY A 719 -26.61 -8.43 -24.50
CA GLY A 719 -25.99 -7.84 -23.31
C GLY A 719 -25.63 -8.87 -22.24
N ARG A 720 -25.68 -10.17 -22.55
CA ARG A 720 -25.42 -11.23 -21.58
C ARG A 720 -23.92 -11.47 -21.46
N GLN A 721 -23.46 -11.70 -20.24
CA GLN A 721 -22.10 -12.16 -19.99
C GLN A 721 -21.84 -13.46 -20.74
N LEU A 722 -20.76 -13.48 -21.51
CA LEU A 722 -20.19 -14.69 -22.10
C LEU A 722 -19.19 -15.32 -21.13
N TRP A 723 -18.28 -14.51 -20.60
CA TRP A 723 -17.30 -14.91 -19.61
C TRP A 723 -16.72 -13.72 -18.84
N THR A 724 -16.11 -14.01 -17.69
CA THR A 724 -15.34 -13.04 -16.89
C THR A 724 -14.01 -13.68 -16.50
N PHE A 725 -12.93 -12.90 -16.54
CA PHE A 725 -11.62 -13.31 -16.06
C PHE A 725 -11.12 -12.34 -15.00
N ASN A 726 -10.63 -12.86 -13.87
CA ASN A 726 -10.03 -12.05 -12.81
C ASN A 726 -8.50 -12.05 -12.97
N ALA A 727 -7.94 -10.88 -13.30
CA ALA A 727 -6.51 -10.61 -13.20
C ALA A 727 -6.09 -10.40 -11.74
N THR A 728 -4.79 -10.24 -11.51
CA THR A 728 -4.15 -10.12 -10.20
C THR A 728 -4.31 -8.74 -9.56
N ASN A 729 -4.64 -7.72 -10.36
CA ASN A 729 -4.79 -6.32 -9.93
C ASN A 729 -5.72 -5.57 -10.90
N ALA A 730 -6.07 -4.33 -10.56
CA ALA A 730 -6.91 -3.45 -11.36
C ALA A 730 -6.46 -3.35 -12.83
N ILE A 731 -7.42 -3.20 -13.74
CA ILE A 731 -7.15 -2.98 -15.17
C ILE A 731 -7.73 -1.63 -15.58
N VAL A 732 -6.86 -0.70 -15.94
CA VAL A 732 -7.24 0.65 -16.38
C VAL A 732 -7.00 0.88 -17.86
N ALA A 733 -6.11 0.09 -18.50
CA ALA A 733 -5.82 0.17 -19.92
C ALA A 733 -6.96 -0.47 -20.74
N THR A 734 -7.29 0.14 -21.88
CA THR A 734 -8.25 -0.45 -22.83
C THR A 734 -7.67 -1.73 -23.44
N PRO A 735 -8.39 -2.88 -23.40
CA PRO A 735 -7.94 -4.10 -24.06
C PRO A 735 -7.84 -3.92 -25.58
N VAL A 736 -7.09 -4.79 -26.25
CA VAL A 736 -7.02 -4.85 -27.72
C VAL A 736 -7.28 -6.26 -28.21
N VAL A 737 -7.89 -6.41 -29.38
CA VAL A 737 -8.06 -7.70 -30.04
C VAL A 737 -7.19 -7.73 -31.30
N ALA A 738 -6.30 -8.70 -31.40
CA ALA A 738 -5.43 -8.91 -32.54
C ALA A 738 -5.85 -10.18 -33.30
N GLU A 739 -6.18 -10.07 -34.59
CA GLU A 739 -6.27 -11.24 -35.47
C GLU A 739 -4.88 -11.56 -36.00
N LEU A 740 -4.30 -12.66 -35.53
CA LEU A 740 -2.91 -13.01 -35.84
C LEU A 740 -2.85 -14.22 -36.77
N SER A 741 -1.98 -14.15 -37.78
CA SER A 741 -1.74 -15.24 -38.74
C SER A 741 -0.35 -15.85 -38.56
N SER A 742 -0.20 -17.14 -38.87
CA SER A 742 1.06 -17.90 -38.66
C SER A 742 2.09 -17.78 -39.80
N GLY A 743 1.80 -17.00 -40.85
CA GLY A 743 2.73 -16.77 -41.97
C GLY A 743 2.75 -17.89 -43.03
N ALA A 744 3.01 -17.49 -44.28
CA ALA A 744 2.72 -18.22 -45.52
C ALA A 744 3.44 -19.58 -45.68
N GLY A 745 2.66 -20.66 -45.65
CA GLY A 745 3.06 -22.01 -46.03
C GLY A 745 1.83 -22.89 -46.32
N ARG A 746 1.88 -23.75 -47.35
CA ARG A 746 0.73 -24.59 -47.76
C ARG A 746 0.24 -25.48 -46.60
N GLY A 747 -0.85 -25.07 -45.97
CA GLY A 747 -1.53 -25.77 -44.86
C GLY A 747 -1.93 -24.86 -43.70
N GLU A 748 -2.36 -23.61 -43.98
CA GLU A 748 -2.61 -22.58 -42.96
C GLU A 748 -3.72 -22.96 -41.97
N ALA A 749 -3.41 -22.82 -40.69
CA ALA A 749 -4.42 -22.75 -39.63
C ALA A 749 -5.14 -21.40 -39.72
N PRO A 750 -6.46 -21.34 -39.44
CA PRO A 750 -7.20 -20.08 -39.45
C PRO A 750 -6.59 -19.05 -38.49
N PRO A 751 -6.66 -17.74 -38.80
CA PRO A 751 -6.15 -16.68 -37.93
C PRO A 751 -6.76 -16.77 -36.54
N GLN A 752 -5.93 -16.58 -35.51
CA GLN A 752 -6.34 -16.63 -34.11
C GLN A 752 -6.63 -15.21 -33.61
N ALA A 753 -7.85 -14.97 -33.13
CA ALA A 753 -8.20 -13.73 -32.46
C ALA A 753 -7.73 -13.77 -31.01
N ILE A 754 -6.82 -12.87 -30.63
CA ILE A 754 -6.23 -12.78 -29.29
C ILE A 754 -6.63 -11.46 -28.63
N VAL A 755 -7.31 -11.52 -27.51
CA VAL A 755 -7.55 -10.40 -26.60
C VAL A 755 -6.31 -10.21 -25.71
N THR A 756 -5.74 -9.00 -25.74
CA THR A 756 -4.63 -8.59 -24.88
C THR A 756 -5.08 -7.49 -23.94
N TYR A 757 -4.73 -7.63 -22.67
CA TYR A 757 -4.94 -6.65 -21.63
C TYR A 757 -3.77 -6.69 -20.65
N ALA A 758 -3.62 -5.60 -19.90
CA ALA A 758 -2.53 -5.47 -18.94
C ALA A 758 -3.04 -4.89 -17.63
N SER A 759 -2.65 -5.51 -16.52
CA SER A 759 -3.00 -5.06 -15.17
C SER A 759 -1.98 -4.05 -14.63
N THR A 760 -2.38 -3.30 -13.60
CA THR A 760 -1.55 -2.24 -12.98
C THR A 760 -0.29 -2.74 -12.28
N ASP A 761 -0.15 -4.05 -12.07
CA ASP A 761 1.06 -4.71 -11.57
C ASP A 761 2.06 -5.07 -12.68
N GLY A 762 1.80 -4.68 -13.94
CA GLY A 762 2.71 -4.87 -15.07
C GLY A 762 2.58 -6.22 -15.78
N ILE A 763 1.52 -6.99 -15.48
CA ILE A 763 1.27 -8.28 -16.11
C ILE A 763 0.45 -8.11 -17.39
N ILE A 764 1.03 -8.52 -18.53
CA ILE A 764 0.37 -8.51 -19.85
C ILE A 764 -0.15 -9.92 -20.13
N THR A 765 -1.45 -10.05 -20.36
CA THR A 765 -2.09 -11.35 -20.61
C THR A 765 -2.66 -11.43 -22.02
N PHE A 766 -2.37 -12.55 -22.70
CA PHE A 766 -2.88 -12.88 -24.04
C PHE A 766 -3.88 -14.04 -23.94
N ARG A 767 -5.09 -13.84 -24.46
CA ARG A 767 -6.16 -14.84 -24.43
C ARG A 767 -6.82 -15.00 -25.78
N GLU A 768 -7.17 -16.22 -26.17
CA GLU A 768 -8.03 -16.40 -27.34
C GLU A 768 -9.40 -15.77 -27.09
N ALA A 769 -9.89 -14.99 -28.05
CA ALA A 769 -11.19 -14.36 -28.00
C ALA A 769 -12.31 -15.42 -28.00
N THR A 770 -12.09 -16.56 -28.68
CA THR A 770 -13.17 -17.40 -29.21
C THR A 770 -13.53 -18.74 -28.55
N GLN A 771 -12.79 -19.23 -27.55
CA GLN A 771 -12.99 -20.60 -27.03
C GLN A 771 -13.41 -20.67 -25.56
N THR A 772 -14.32 -21.59 -25.23
CA THR A 772 -14.62 -22.07 -23.84
C THR A 772 -14.45 -23.60 -23.79
N PRO A 773 -13.72 -24.20 -22.81
CA PRO A 773 -12.95 -23.59 -21.73
C PRO A 773 -11.49 -23.28 -22.12
N PHE A 774 -11.00 -22.15 -21.60
CA PHE A 774 -9.92 -21.32 -22.14
C PHE A 774 -8.49 -21.83 -21.87
N ASN A 775 -7.59 -21.67 -22.84
CA ASN A 775 -6.15 -21.68 -22.61
C ASN A 775 -5.65 -20.24 -22.49
N VAL A 776 -4.95 -19.91 -21.39
CA VAL A 776 -4.05 -18.74 -21.40
C VAL A 776 -3.00 -19.03 -22.46
N VAL A 777 -2.98 -18.24 -23.53
CA VAL A 777 -1.98 -18.43 -24.59
C VAL A 777 -0.61 -18.10 -24.01
N HIS A 778 -0.49 -16.95 -23.34
CA HIS A 778 0.75 -16.53 -22.69
C HIS A 778 0.53 -15.38 -21.69
N THR A 779 1.48 -15.21 -20.78
CA THR A 779 1.59 -14.05 -19.89
C THR A 779 3.02 -13.54 -19.93
N VAL A 780 3.20 -12.24 -20.15
CA VAL A 780 4.50 -11.57 -20.15
C VAL A 780 4.54 -10.58 -19.00
N PHE A 781 5.64 -10.55 -18.26
CA PHE A 781 5.90 -9.51 -17.28
C PHE A 781 6.58 -8.34 -17.98
N ALA A 782 5.94 -7.18 -17.99
CA ALA A 782 6.66 -5.94 -18.24
C ALA A 782 7.55 -5.68 -17.01
N GLY A 783 8.87 -5.73 -17.17
CA GLY A 783 9.82 -5.72 -16.06
C GLY A 783 9.61 -4.57 -15.05
N GLU A 784 10.08 -4.78 -13.81
CA GLU A 784 10.18 -3.78 -12.72
C GLU A 784 8.87 -3.32 -12.04
N GLY A 785 7.75 -4.04 -12.19
CA GLY A 785 6.50 -3.73 -11.46
C GLY A 785 5.89 -2.38 -11.86
N GLN A 786 6.23 -1.89 -13.05
CA GLN A 786 5.68 -0.65 -13.61
C GLN A 786 4.25 -0.87 -14.10
N ALA A 787 3.38 0.11 -13.87
CA ALA A 787 1.98 0.00 -14.26
C ALA A 787 1.83 0.16 -15.79
N VAL A 788 0.99 -0.67 -16.38
CA VAL A 788 0.52 -0.47 -17.76
C VAL A 788 -0.79 0.30 -17.72
N ARG A 789 -0.75 1.57 -18.12
CA ARG A 789 -1.93 2.46 -18.20
C ARG A 789 -2.38 2.75 -19.62
N ALA A 790 -1.42 2.74 -20.55
CA ALA A 790 -1.64 2.95 -21.97
C ALA A 790 -2.33 1.73 -22.61
N ALA A 791 -3.28 1.98 -23.51
CA ALA A 791 -3.88 0.92 -24.31
C ALA A 791 -2.82 0.27 -25.23
N PRO A 792 -2.70 -1.07 -25.27
CA PRO A 792 -1.81 -1.75 -26.19
C PRO A 792 -2.11 -1.41 -27.66
N LEU A 793 -1.09 -1.54 -28.50
CA LEU A 793 -1.16 -1.27 -29.94
C LEU A 793 -0.83 -2.55 -30.72
N VAL A 794 -1.58 -2.84 -31.78
CA VAL A 794 -1.30 -3.98 -32.67
C VAL A 794 -0.71 -3.45 -33.98
N VAL A 795 0.51 -3.86 -34.31
CA VAL A 795 1.21 -3.48 -35.56
C VAL A 795 1.98 -4.71 -36.06
N ASP A 796 1.89 -5.03 -37.35
CA ASP A 796 2.66 -6.10 -38.02
C ASP A 796 2.68 -7.45 -37.27
N ASN A 797 1.50 -7.95 -36.87
CA ASN A 797 1.32 -9.21 -36.14
C ASN A 797 1.98 -9.23 -34.74
N ARG A 798 2.28 -8.06 -34.17
CA ARG A 798 2.88 -7.84 -32.84
C ARG A 798 1.96 -6.99 -31.99
N VAL A 799 2.09 -7.16 -30.68
CA VAL A 799 1.44 -6.30 -29.69
C VAL A 799 2.50 -5.47 -28.98
N VAL A 800 2.40 -4.16 -29.10
CA VAL A 800 3.25 -3.20 -28.44
C VAL A 800 2.57 -2.68 -27.19
N VAL A 801 3.27 -2.78 -26.05
CA VAL A 801 2.78 -2.35 -24.74
C VAL A 801 3.71 -1.31 -24.14
N ALA A 802 3.13 -0.24 -23.61
CA ALA A 802 3.84 0.84 -22.94
C ALA A 802 3.67 0.78 -21.41
N THR A 803 4.74 1.01 -20.67
CA THR A 803 4.73 1.11 -19.20
C THR A 803 4.98 2.54 -18.73
N ALA A 804 4.40 2.85 -17.57
CA ALA A 804 4.64 4.09 -16.84
C ALA A 804 5.09 3.74 -15.41
N GLY A 805 6.39 3.91 -15.14
CA GLY A 805 6.96 3.97 -13.80
C GLY A 805 6.93 5.39 -13.22
N PRO A 806 7.40 5.61 -11.98
CA PRO A 806 7.43 6.93 -11.35
C PRO A 806 8.18 7.99 -12.18
N ASP A 807 9.33 7.62 -12.74
CA ASP A 807 10.21 8.53 -13.51
C ASP A 807 10.74 7.90 -14.82
N SER A 808 10.23 6.74 -15.23
CA SER A 808 10.67 6.06 -16.44
C SER A 808 9.54 5.33 -17.17
N GLY A 809 9.68 5.18 -18.48
CA GLY A 809 8.75 4.42 -19.32
C GLY A 809 9.48 3.46 -20.23
N ARG A 810 8.80 2.38 -20.65
CA ARG A 810 9.33 1.40 -21.60
C ARG A 810 8.27 0.93 -22.57
N LEU A 811 8.69 0.59 -23.78
CA LEU A 811 7.90 -0.12 -24.79
C LEU A 811 8.41 -1.53 -24.96
N PHE A 812 7.47 -2.47 -25.08
CA PHE A 812 7.73 -3.89 -25.34
C PHE A 812 6.99 -4.28 -26.61
N SER A 813 7.70 -4.77 -27.63
CA SER A 813 7.07 -5.50 -28.72
C SER A 813 7.02 -6.98 -28.39
N ILE A 814 5.83 -7.55 -28.45
CA ILE A 814 5.58 -8.95 -28.12
C ILE A 814 4.97 -9.63 -29.35
N ALA A 815 5.56 -10.74 -29.78
CA ALA A 815 4.98 -11.63 -30.78
C ALA A 815 4.07 -12.66 -30.08
N PRO A 816 2.73 -12.50 -30.09
CA PRO A 816 1.85 -13.26 -29.20
C PRO A 816 1.81 -14.76 -29.53
N LEU A 817 1.95 -15.11 -30.82
CA LEU A 817 2.00 -16.50 -31.29
C LEU A 817 3.30 -17.21 -30.90
N ASN A 818 4.43 -16.47 -30.91
CA ASN A 818 5.75 -17.00 -30.60
C ASN A 818 6.09 -16.91 -29.10
N LYS A 819 5.29 -16.16 -28.33
CA LYS A 819 5.45 -15.96 -26.88
C LYS A 819 6.78 -15.30 -26.50
N THR A 820 7.34 -14.50 -27.41
CA THR A 820 8.63 -13.82 -27.26
C THR A 820 8.46 -12.31 -27.20
N VAL A 821 9.28 -11.65 -26.39
CA VAL A 821 9.55 -10.22 -26.53
C VAL A 821 10.56 -10.08 -27.65
N ASP A 822 10.23 -9.32 -28.69
CA ASP A 822 11.09 -9.17 -29.86
C ASP A 822 12.13 -8.08 -29.67
N TRP A 823 11.70 -6.95 -29.10
CA TRP A 823 12.54 -5.81 -28.75
C TRP A 823 11.92 -5.01 -27.62
N THR A 824 12.76 -4.23 -26.93
CA THR A 824 12.36 -3.27 -25.90
C THR A 824 12.99 -1.91 -26.15
N PHE A 825 12.26 -0.85 -25.88
CA PHE A 825 12.76 0.53 -25.96
C PHE A 825 12.47 1.29 -24.66
N PRO A 826 13.47 1.91 -24.00
CA PRO A 826 14.89 1.77 -24.28
C PRO A 826 15.40 0.34 -24.01
N LEU A 827 16.56 0.04 -24.58
CA LEU A 827 17.33 -1.20 -24.36
C LEU A 827 17.69 -1.37 -22.88
N SER A 828 17.97 -2.60 -22.46
CA SER A 828 18.35 -2.86 -21.08
C SER A 828 19.76 -2.34 -20.78
N ALA A 829 20.04 -2.01 -19.52
CA ALA A 829 21.39 -1.56 -19.10
C ALA A 829 22.49 -2.58 -19.44
N GLY A 830 22.15 -3.87 -19.49
CA GLY A 830 23.07 -4.94 -19.91
C GLY A 830 23.35 -4.92 -21.41
N ASP A 831 22.34 -4.65 -22.24
CA ASP A 831 22.50 -4.54 -23.70
C ASP A 831 23.27 -3.26 -24.09
N CYS A 832 23.19 -2.24 -23.25
CA CYS A 832 23.95 -1.00 -23.38
C CYS A 832 25.38 -1.08 -22.80
N ALA A 833 25.71 -2.13 -22.05
CA ALA A 833 26.99 -2.24 -21.37
C ALA A 833 28.14 -2.50 -22.36
N GLY A 834 29.13 -1.61 -22.37
CA GLY A 834 30.32 -1.76 -23.22
C GLY A 834 30.22 -1.10 -24.60
N LEU A 835 29.12 -0.42 -24.90
CA LEU A 835 29.02 0.46 -26.06
C LEU A 835 29.84 1.73 -25.81
N THR A 836 30.76 2.04 -26.73
CA THR A 836 31.67 3.20 -26.63
C THR A 836 31.11 4.47 -27.26
N GLU A 837 30.03 4.34 -28.03
CA GLU A 837 29.32 5.45 -28.67
C GLU A 837 27.93 5.61 -28.04
N SER A 838 27.43 6.84 -27.97
CA SER A 838 26.08 7.11 -27.47
C SER A 838 25.04 6.56 -28.44
N VAL A 839 24.28 5.55 -28.01
CA VAL A 839 23.20 4.93 -28.78
C VAL A 839 21.86 5.47 -28.25
N PRO A 840 21.02 6.11 -29.06
CA PRO A 840 19.76 6.72 -28.61
C PRO A 840 18.83 5.74 -27.88
N GLU A 841 18.84 4.47 -28.27
CA GLU A 841 18.05 3.41 -27.64
C GLU A 841 18.50 3.07 -26.21
N CYS A 842 19.65 3.57 -25.76
CA CYS A 842 20.14 3.43 -24.39
C CYS A 842 19.76 4.61 -23.48
N ASP A 843 19.23 5.70 -24.06
CA ASP A 843 18.83 6.85 -23.27
C ASP A 843 17.54 6.53 -22.50
N PRO A 844 17.49 6.77 -21.18
CA PRO A 844 16.27 6.57 -20.42
C PRO A 844 15.20 7.54 -20.91
N VAL A 845 13.96 7.07 -20.99
CA VAL A 845 12.81 7.89 -21.37
C VAL A 845 11.85 8.01 -20.20
N GLY A 846 11.20 9.17 -20.09
CA GLY A 846 10.17 9.42 -19.08
C GLY A 846 8.96 8.49 -19.23
N PRO A 847 8.04 8.48 -18.25
CA PRO A 847 6.88 7.59 -18.24
C PRO A 847 6.03 7.71 -19.52
N ILE A 848 5.57 6.58 -20.04
CA ILE A 848 4.72 6.51 -21.24
C ILE A 848 3.28 6.21 -20.78
N VAL A 849 2.52 7.28 -20.52
CA VAL A 849 1.15 7.18 -19.99
C VAL A 849 0.12 7.06 -21.11
N GLY A 850 0.33 7.78 -22.21
CA GLY A 850 -0.54 7.78 -23.38
C GLY A 850 -0.38 6.51 -24.24
N ALA A 851 -1.49 6.04 -24.81
CA ALA A 851 -1.53 4.97 -25.79
C ALA A 851 -0.72 5.34 -27.05
N PRO A 852 0.22 4.49 -27.49
CA PRO A 852 0.93 4.69 -28.75
C PRO A 852 0.01 4.63 -29.97
N ALA A 853 0.45 5.27 -31.05
CA ALA A 853 -0.17 5.26 -32.38
C ALA A 853 0.84 4.81 -33.44
N ALA A 854 0.39 4.34 -34.60
CA ALA A 854 1.30 3.94 -35.68
C ALA A 854 0.78 4.29 -37.07
N SER A 855 1.72 4.50 -38.00
CA SER A 855 1.51 4.59 -39.44
C SER A 855 2.72 4.05 -40.16
N ASP A 856 2.51 3.30 -41.24
CA ASP A 856 3.56 2.81 -42.16
C ASP A 856 4.74 2.12 -41.45
N GLY A 857 4.46 1.29 -40.43
CA GLY A 857 5.48 0.56 -39.68
C GLY A 857 6.28 1.41 -38.68
N VAL A 858 5.86 2.65 -38.40
CA VAL A 858 6.47 3.54 -37.40
C VAL A 858 5.49 3.78 -36.24
N ILE A 859 5.96 3.61 -35.01
CA ILE A 859 5.19 3.82 -33.77
C ILE A 859 5.57 5.17 -33.15
N TYR A 860 4.56 5.94 -32.79
CA TYR A 860 4.66 7.25 -32.15
C TYR A 860 4.12 7.20 -30.73
N PHE A 861 4.85 7.81 -29.80
CA PHE A 861 4.45 7.91 -28.40
C PHE A 861 5.05 9.16 -27.73
N GLY A 862 4.34 9.67 -26.74
CA GLY A 862 4.77 10.79 -25.91
C GLY A 862 5.31 10.32 -24.56
N THR A 863 6.19 11.12 -23.98
CA THR A 863 6.67 10.92 -22.60
C THR A 863 6.27 12.07 -21.69
N SER A 864 6.06 11.77 -20.41
CA SER A 864 5.87 12.76 -19.35
C SER A 864 7.16 13.04 -18.57
N GLY A 865 7.20 14.18 -17.89
CA GLY A 865 8.35 14.66 -17.11
C GLY A 865 8.20 16.13 -16.72
N VAL A 866 8.69 16.50 -15.53
CA VAL A 866 8.59 17.88 -15.00
C VAL A 866 9.47 18.81 -15.83
N GLY A 867 8.87 19.48 -16.82
CA GLY A 867 9.52 20.47 -17.68
C GLY A 867 10.17 19.93 -18.96
N GLU A 868 10.31 18.60 -19.11
CA GLU A 868 10.84 17.97 -20.33
C GLU A 868 9.99 16.74 -20.69
N GLY A 869 9.37 16.78 -21.87
CA GLY A 869 8.68 15.65 -22.48
C GLY A 869 8.88 15.69 -23.99
N TYR A 870 8.87 14.52 -24.62
CA TYR A 870 9.32 14.35 -26.00
C TYR A 870 8.32 13.46 -26.76
N LEU A 871 8.15 13.76 -28.05
CA LEU A 871 7.54 12.86 -29.02
C LEU A 871 8.64 11.98 -29.60
N TYR A 872 8.46 10.67 -29.51
CA TYR A 872 9.34 9.67 -30.12
C TYR A 872 8.65 9.02 -31.30
N ALA A 873 9.45 8.64 -32.30
CA ALA A 873 9.06 7.72 -33.35
C ALA A 873 10.07 6.56 -33.39
N ILE A 874 9.57 5.33 -33.36
CA ILE A 874 10.39 4.12 -33.42
C ILE A 874 9.91 3.18 -34.53
N ASP A 875 10.82 2.44 -35.15
CA ASP A 875 10.50 1.43 -36.15
C ASP A 875 9.82 0.22 -35.47
N ALA A 876 8.64 -0.17 -35.95
CA ALA A 876 7.83 -1.21 -35.32
C ALA A 876 8.47 -2.61 -35.42
N ALA A 877 9.30 -2.86 -36.45
CA ALA A 877 9.92 -4.15 -36.66
C ALA A 877 11.16 -4.35 -35.78
N THR A 878 11.93 -3.29 -35.56
CA THR A 878 13.26 -3.34 -34.94
C THR A 878 13.34 -2.68 -33.57
N GLY A 879 12.41 -1.79 -33.23
CA GLY A 879 12.45 -0.98 -32.01
C GLY A 879 13.49 0.15 -32.05
N GLN A 880 14.12 0.40 -33.20
CA GLN A 880 15.10 1.47 -33.36
C GLN A 880 14.43 2.84 -33.43
N GLN A 881 15.09 3.85 -32.85
CA GLN A 881 14.60 5.22 -32.89
C GLN A 881 14.72 5.80 -34.29
N VAL A 882 13.58 6.17 -34.88
CA VAL A 882 13.50 6.90 -36.15
C VAL A 882 13.76 8.38 -35.90
N CYS A 883 13.06 8.95 -34.91
CA CYS A 883 13.28 10.32 -34.47
C CYS A 883 12.85 10.57 -33.04
N ARG A 884 13.28 11.73 -32.53
CA ARG A 884 12.86 12.33 -31.26
C ARG A 884 12.70 13.82 -31.49
N SER A 885 11.63 14.40 -30.97
CA SER A 885 11.41 15.84 -31.03
C SER A 885 12.41 16.61 -30.15
N VAL A 886 12.47 17.93 -30.30
CA VAL A 886 12.97 18.79 -29.20
C VAL A 886 12.02 18.68 -28.00
N GLY A 887 12.44 19.12 -26.81
CA GLY A 887 11.57 19.09 -25.63
C GLY A 887 10.32 19.92 -25.85
N LEU A 888 9.18 19.26 -26.06
CA LEU A 888 7.88 19.91 -26.31
C LEU A 888 7.13 20.19 -24.99
N GLY A 889 7.53 19.51 -23.91
CA GLY A 889 6.79 19.44 -22.65
C GLY A 889 6.10 18.08 -22.51
N SER A 890 5.52 17.79 -21.35
CA SER A 890 4.88 16.49 -21.08
C SER A 890 3.78 16.18 -22.10
N ILE A 891 3.84 15.00 -22.73
CA ILE A 891 2.82 14.49 -23.65
C ILE A 891 2.20 13.25 -23.01
N GLU A 892 1.14 13.48 -22.24
CA GLU A 892 0.38 12.39 -21.58
C GLU A 892 -0.83 11.94 -22.41
N VAL A 893 -1.30 12.80 -23.32
CA VAL A 893 -2.39 12.48 -24.23
C VAL A 893 -1.84 11.68 -25.42
N ASN A 894 -2.60 10.68 -25.83
CA ASN A 894 -2.25 9.78 -26.93
C ASN A 894 -1.97 10.58 -28.23
N PRO A 895 -0.83 10.36 -28.91
CA PRO A 895 -0.60 10.93 -30.24
C PRO A 895 -1.64 10.41 -31.25
N VAL A 896 -1.95 11.23 -32.26
CA VAL A 896 -2.85 10.87 -33.37
C VAL A 896 -2.07 10.92 -34.67
N VAL A 897 -2.09 9.85 -35.46
CA VAL A 897 -1.36 9.76 -36.73
C VAL A 897 -2.34 9.49 -37.85
N VAL A 898 -2.49 10.43 -38.77
CA VAL A 898 -3.43 10.33 -39.90
C VAL A 898 -2.95 11.18 -41.06
N ASP A 899 -3.19 10.72 -42.29
CA ASP A 899 -2.86 11.43 -43.53
C ASP A 899 -1.41 11.96 -43.60
N GLY A 900 -0.46 11.18 -43.08
CA GLY A 900 0.96 11.53 -43.05
C GLY A 900 1.32 12.63 -42.05
N VAL A 901 0.47 12.90 -41.06
CA VAL A 901 0.70 13.87 -39.99
C VAL A 901 0.58 13.20 -38.63
N VAL A 902 1.51 13.49 -37.72
CA VAL A 902 1.41 13.16 -36.30
C VAL A 902 1.05 14.40 -35.49
N TYR A 903 -0.04 14.30 -34.73
CA TYR A 903 -0.50 15.31 -33.79
C TYR A 903 -0.13 14.91 -32.37
N ALA A 904 0.54 15.82 -31.64
CA ALA A 904 0.99 15.59 -30.27
C ALA A 904 0.54 16.74 -29.36
N LEU A 905 -0.28 16.42 -28.36
CA LEU A 905 -0.83 17.38 -27.42
C LEU A 905 -0.05 17.37 -26.09
N THR A 906 0.51 18.51 -25.71
CA THR A 906 1.16 18.67 -24.41
C THR A 906 0.15 18.90 -23.29
N THR A 907 0.52 18.57 -22.05
CA THR A 907 -0.30 18.85 -20.86
C THR A 907 -0.54 20.35 -20.61
N THR A 908 0.31 21.20 -21.18
CA THR A 908 0.15 22.66 -21.15
C THR A 908 -0.84 23.17 -22.21
N GLY A 909 -1.34 22.31 -23.09
CA GLY A 909 -2.32 22.64 -24.12
C GLY A 909 -1.75 23.03 -25.47
N GLN A 910 -0.50 22.69 -25.78
CA GLN A 910 0.08 22.93 -27.11
C GLN A 910 -0.11 21.69 -27.98
N LEU A 911 -0.84 21.83 -29.09
CA LEU A 911 -1.04 20.75 -30.06
C LEU A 911 -0.09 20.94 -31.25
N TYR A 912 0.95 20.12 -31.33
CA TYR A 912 1.93 20.12 -32.43
C TYR A 912 1.49 19.23 -33.58
N ALA A 913 1.83 19.61 -34.82
CA ALA A 913 1.57 18.81 -36.02
C ALA A 913 2.87 18.64 -36.85
N PHE A 914 3.37 17.40 -36.92
CA PHE A 914 4.59 17.08 -37.67
C PHE A 914 4.31 16.14 -38.85
N ALA A 915 5.07 16.29 -39.93
CA ALA A 915 5.01 15.37 -41.07
C ALA A 915 5.60 14.01 -40.69
N VAL A 916 4.93 12.91 -41.02
CA VAL A 916 5.44 11.54 -40.86
C VAL A 916 6.58 11.28 -41.86
N PRO A 917 7.69 10.62 -41.48
CA PRO A 917 7.98 10.05 -40.16
C PRO A 917 8.82 10.95 -39.23
N SER A 918 8.77 12.26 -39.42
CA SER A 918 9.56 13.24 -38.66
C SER A 918 8.89 13.63 -37.34
N CYS A 919 9.71 13.99 -36.37
CA CYS A 919 9.31 14.50 -35.05
C CYS A 919 9.58 16.01 -34.90
N SER A 920 9.98 16.67 -35.99
CA SER A 920 10.41 18.07 -35.98
C SER A 920 10.05 18.85 -37.24
N THR A 921 9.81 18.16 -38.36
CA THR A 921 9.38 18.78 -39.61
C THR A 921 7.90 19.14 -39.50
N PRO A 922 7.50 20.42 -39.56
CA PRO A 922 6.09 20.79 -39.53
C PRO A 922 5.33 20.13 -40.69
N ALA A 923 4.06 19.78 -40.45
CA ALA A 923 3.20 19.23 -41.50
C ALA A 923 3.05 20.21 -42.69
N PRO A 924 3.09 19.73 -43.94
CA PRO A 924 2.89 20.57 -45.11
C PRO A 924 1.48 21.19 -45.11
N ASN A 925 1.36 22.41 -45.63
CA ASN A 925 0.09 23.15 -45.74
C ASN A 925 -0.62 23.42 -44.39
N ARG A 926 0.12 23.59 -43.30
CA ARG A 926 -0.38 24.08 -42.00
C ARG A 926 0.21 25.46 -41.69
N ASN A 927 -0.60 26.40 -41.21
CA ASN A 927 -0.14 27.78 -40.92
C ASN A 927 0.42 27.91 -39.50
N ALA A 928 -0.09 27.12 -38.54
CA ALA A 928 0.38 27.09 -37.16
C ALA A 928 1.35 25.91 -36.88
N LEU A 929 2.46 26.20 -36.19
CA LEU A 929 3.40 25.18 -35.67
C LEU A 929 2.77 24.39 -34.50
N TYR A 930 1.91 25.06 -33.73
CA TYR A 930 1.07 24.45 -32.71
C TYR A 930 -0.21 25.27 -32.49
N TYR A 931 -1.27 24.62 -32.02
CA TYR A 931 -2.50 25.28 -31.55
C TYR A 931 -2.46 25.40 -30.02
N ASP A 932 -2.86 26.55 -29.46
CA ASP A 932 -3.10 26.68 -28.02
C ASP A 932 -4.53 26.26 -27.70
N VAL A 933 -4.64 25.08 -27.11
CA VAL A 933 -5.84 24.42 -26.63
C VAL A 933 -5.70 24.15 -25.13
N SER A 934 -5.24 25.16 -24.37
CA SER A 934 -5.15 25.11 -22.91
C SER A 934 -6.45 24.57 -22.26
N GLY A 935 -6.32 23.46 -21.54
CA GLY A 935 -7.45 22.74 -20.93
C GLY A 935 -7.96 21.53 -21.74
N ALA A 936 -7.35 21.21 -22.89
CA ALA A 936 -7.59 19.97 -23.60
C ALA A 936 -7.13 18.76 -22.77
N GLY A 937 -8.06 17.88 -22.46
CA GLY A 937 -7.85 16.73 -21.58
C GLY A 937 -7.91 15.36 -22.26
N ALA A 938 -8.19 15.33 -23.57
CA ALA A 938 -8.38 14.11 -24.35
C ALA A 938 -7.84 14.28 -25.78
N ALA A 939 -7.56 13.17 -26.46
CA ALA A 939 -7.00 13.19 -27.81
C ALA A 939 -8.04 13.71 -28.85
N PRO A 940 -7.62 14.47 -29.88
CA PRO A 940 -8.53 14.95 -30.91
C PRO A 940 -9.01 13.84 -31.84
N ALA A 941 -10.19 13.98 -32.44
CA ALA A 941 -10.60 13.17 -33.61
C ALA A 941 -10.25 13.91 -34.90
N VAL A 942 -9.72 13.21 -35.90
CA VAL A 942 -9.24 13.83 -37.14
C VAL A 942 -9.75 13.06 -38.35
N ALA A 943 -10.51 13.73 -39.21
CA ALA A 943 -11.08 13.19 -40.44
C ALA A 943 -10.75 14.12 -41.62
N GLY A 944 -9.73 13.75 -42.41
CA GLY A 944 -9.25 14.57 -43.52
C GLY A 944 -8.82 15.96 -43.05
N ASP A 945 -9.53 16.98 -43.53
CA ASP A 945 -9.28 18.39 -43.21
C ASP A 945 -9.96 18.88 -41.92
N LEU A 946 -10.74 18.05 -41.24
CA LEU A 946 -11.45 18.42 -40.02
C LEU A 946 -10.78 17.80 -38.78
N MET A 947 -10.62 18.61 -37.73
CA MET A 947 -10.24 18.16 -36.39
C MET A 947 -11.30 18.53 -35.37
N ILE A 948 -11.60 17.60 -34.46
CA ILE A 948 -12.50 17.82 -33.33
C ILE A 948 -11.72 17.64 -32.05
N ILE A 949 -11.67 18.67 -31.21
CA ILE A 949 -10.87 18.65 -29.98
C ILE A 949 -11.65 19.16 -28.77
N PRO A 950 -11.70 18.38 -27.66
CA PRO A 950 -12.31 18.84 -26.42
C PRO A 950 -11.35 19.73 -25.63
N VAL A 951 -11.82 20.90 -25.19
CA VAL A 951 -11.09 21.89 -24.39
C VAL A 951 -11.95 22.33 -23.21
N GLY A 952 -11.68 21.83 -22.01
CA GLY A 952 -12.56 22.05 -20.86
C GLY A 952 -13.96 21.47 -21.10
N SER A 953 -15.01 22.31 -21.08
CA SER A 953 -16.38 21.91 -21.46
C SER A 953 -16.69 22.10 -22.95
N GLN A 954 -15.80 22.74 -23.70
CA GLN A 954 -16.01 23.07 -25.10
C GLN A 954 -15.54 21.93 -26.00
N VAL A 955 -16.20 21.72 -27.12
CA VAL A 955 -15.77 20.84 -28.21
C VAL A 955 -15.64 21.68 -29.47
N LEU A 956 -14.41 21.85 -29.94
CA LEU A 956 -14.06 22.70 -31.06
C LEU A 956 -13.97 21.87 -32.34
N PHE A 957 -14.60 22.35 -33.42
CA PHE A 957 -14.49 21.82 -34.77
C PHE A 957 -13.58 22.76 -35.56
N LEU A 958 -12.43 22.27 -35.98
CA LEU A 958 -11.34 23.03 -36.58
C LEU A 958 -11.13 22.60 -38.02
N ASP A 959 -11.16 23.56 -38.94
CA ASP A 959 -10.68 23.38 -40.31
C ASP A 959 -9.15 23.45 -40.30
N LEU A 960 -8.50 22.33 -40.60
CA LEU A 960 -7.05 22.19 -40.54
C LEU A 960 -6.29 22.89 -41.68
N PRO A 961 -6.85 23.10 -42.89
CA PRO A 961 -6.19 23.90 -43.92
C PRO A 961 -6.14 25.40 -43.59
N THR A 962 -7.20 25.94 -42.98
CA THR A 962 -7.30 27.38 -42.66
C THR A 962 -6.97 27.72 -41.21
N ASP A 963 -6.85 26.72 -40.34
CA ASP A 963 -6.66 26.84 -38.89
C ASP A 963 -7.81 27.62 -38.23
N THR A 964 -9.05 27.50 -38.75
CA THR A 964 -10.22 28.23 -38.25
C THR A 964 -11.19 27.35 -37.47
N ILE A 965 -11.80 27.90 -36.42
CA ILE A 965 -12.90 27.24 -35.71
C ILE A 965 -14.16 27.37 -36.58
N LEU A 966 -14.63 26.24 -37.10
CA LEU A 966 -15.90 26.13 -37.82
C LEU A 966 -17.08 26.20 -36.84
N HIS A 967 -17.00 25.39 -35.78
CA HIS A 967 -18.04 25.28 -34.76
C HIS A 967 -17.43 25.15 -33.36
N ASN A 968 -18.20 25.57 -32.36
CA ASN A 968 -17.89 25.36 -30.95
C ASN A 968 -19.17 24.93 -30.23
N PHE A 969 -19.11 23.78 -29.57
CA PHE A 969 -20.20 23.21 -28.80
C PHE A 969 -19.86 23.21 -27.30
N ASP A 970 -20.73 23.75 -26.45
CA ASP A 970 -20.56 23.70 -24.99
C ASP A 970 -21.31 22.49 -24.41
N ALA A 971 -20.55 21.49 -23.94
CA ALA A 971 -21.10 20.29 -23.32
C ALA A 971 -21.58 20.52 -21.87
N GLY A 972 -21.40 21.73 -21.32
CA GLY A 972 -21.85 22.13 -19.97
C GLY A 972 -21.07 21.50 -18.80
N SER A 973 -20.17 20.56 -19.06
CA SER A 973 -19.24 19.96 -18.11
C SER A 973 -17.99 19.48 -18.84
N ALA A 974 -16.90 19.24 -18.10
CA ALA A 974 -15.61 18.90 -18.69
C ALA A 974 -15.69 17.62 -19.54
N VAL A 975 -15.15 17.68 -20.75
CA VAL A 975 -15.11 16.57 -21.70
C VAL A 975 -13.75 15.89 -21.57
N ARG A 976 -13.75 14.71 -20.91
CA ARG A 976 -12.55 13.86 -20.74
C ARG A 976 -12.55 12.65 -21.66
N SER A 977 -13.69 12.32 -22.27
CA SER A 977 -13.81 11.32 -23.33
C SER A 977 -13.23 11.87 -24.63
N ALA A 978 -12.36 11.11 -25.30
CA ALA A 978 -11.89 11.50 -26.63
C ALA A 978 -13.01 11.29 -27.66
N PRO A 979 -13.35 12.31 -28.48
CA PRO A 979 -14.44 12.22 -29.44
C PRO A 979 -14.20 11.13 -30.49
N VAL A 980 -15.30 10.59 -31.00
CA VAL A 980 -15.34 9.57 -32.06
C VAL A 980 -16.27 10.02 -33.18
N ILE A 981 -15.82 9.90 -34.41
CA ILE A 981 -16.57 10.21 -35.63
C ILE A 981 -17.00 8.89 -36.27
N ALA A 982 -18.30 8.70 -36.46
CA ALA A 982 -18.88 7.53 -37.10
C ALA A 982 -19.92 7.98 -38.12
N GLY A 983 -19.58 7.85 -39.41
CA GLY A 983 -20.32 8.50 -40.49
C GLY A 983 -20.32 10.02 -40.33
N ASP A 984 -21.51 10.63 -40.42
CA ASP A 984 -21.71 12.08 -40.28
C ASP A 984 -22.00 12.51 -38.83
N ILE A 985 -21.59 11.71 -37.84
CA ILE A 985 -21.95 11.94 -36.43
C ILE A 985 -20.73 11.87 -35.52
N VAL A 986 -20.68 12.80 -34.56
CA VAL A 986 -19.63 12.93 -33.54
C VAL A 986 -20.18 12.54 -32.18
N TYR A 987 -19.53 11.59 -31.51
CA TYR A 987 -19.93 11.11 -30.20
C TYR A 987 -18.86 11.38 -29.14
N PHE A 988 -19.29 11.78 -27.95
CA PHE A 988 -18.41 11.93 -26.78
C PHE A 988 -19.22 11.97 -25.48
N GLY A 989 -18.54 11.74 -24.35
CA GLY A 989 -19.10 11.87 -23.01
C GLY A 989 -18.40 12.91 -22.12
N ASN A 990 -19.07 13.34 -21.05
CA ASN A 990 -18.53 14.33 -20.12
C ASN A 990 -18.54 13.86 -18.64
N GLU A 991 -17.91 14.66 -17.77
CA GLU A 991 -17.82 14.40 -16.32
C GLU A 991 -19.17 14.46 -15.59
N ALA A 992 -20.21 15.03 -16.20
CA ALA A 992 -21.58 15.03 -15.66
C ALA A 992 -22.38 13.78 -16.05
N GLY A 993 -21.78 12.83 -16.80
CA GLY A 993 -22.44 11.62 -17.27
C GLY A 993 -23.36 11.83 -18.46
N LYS A 994 -23.20 12.93 -19.21
CA LYS A 994 -23.90 13.11 -20.47
C LYS A 994 -23.09 12.53 -21.62
N VAL A 995 -23.78 11.83 -22.51
CA VAL A 995 -23.29 11.35 -23.81
C VAL A 995 -23.97 12.19 -24.88
N PHE A 996 -23.20 12.75 -25.78
CA PHE A 996 -23.68 13.60 -26.87
C PHE A 996 -23.48 12.91 -28.22
N ALA A 997 -24.40 13.16 -29.14
CA ALA A 997 -24.22 12.95 -30.55
C ALA A 997 -24.47 14.27 -31.28
N LEU A 998 -23.48 14.72 -32.05
CA LEU A 998 -23.55 15.94 -32.84
C LEU A 998 -23.47 15.61 -34.33
N ASP A 999 -24.18 16.38 -35.13
CA ASP A 999 -24.01 16.40 -36.57
C ASP A 999 -22.60 16.90 -36.93
N LEU A 1000 -21.88 16.17 -37.78
CA LEU A 1000 -20.48 16.46 -38.10
C LEU A 1000 -20.31 17.78 -38.84
N GLU A 1001 -21.25 18.12 -39.73
CA GLU A 1001 -21.17 19.32 -40.58
C GLU A 1001 -21.61 20.58 -39.85
N THR A 1002 -22.65 20.50 -39.02
CA THR A 1002 -23.28 21.67 -38.38
C THR A 1002 -22.95 21.82 -36.90
N ALA A 1003 -22.37 20.80 -36.28
CA ALA A 1003 -22.19 20.65 -34.83
C ALA A 1003 -23.50 20.80 -34.03
N ALA A 1004 -24.66 20.60 -34.68
CA ALA A 1004 -25.95 20.60 -34.01
C ALA A 1004 -26.10 19.35 -33.15
N GLU A 1005 -26.63 19.51 -31.94
CA GLU A 1005 -26.98 18.38 -31.09
C GLU A 1005 -28.08 17.55 -31.74
N LEU A 1006 -27.75 16.33 -32.14
CA LEU A 1006 -28.72 15.35 -32.62
C LEU A 1006 -29.47 14.76 -31.43
N TRP A 1007 -28.72 14.36 -30.39
CA TRP A 1007 -29.28 13.89 -29.14
C TRP A 1007 -28.27 13.96 -27.98
N THR A 1008 -28.82 13.94 -26.77
CA THR A 1008 -28.08 13.74 -25.52
C THR A 1008 -28.70 12.60 -24.72
N TRP A 1009 -27.86 11.79 -24.08
CA TRP A 1009 -28.27 10.68 -23.22
C TRP A 1009 -27.54 10.72 -21.87
N GLN A 1010 -28.21 10.30 -20.79
CA GLN A 1010 -27.71 10.46 -19.41
C GLN A 1010 -27.37 9.10 -18.77
N THR A 1011 -26.10 8.90 -18.41
CA THR A 1011 -25.62 7.81 -17.55
C THR A 1011 -25.75 8.16 -16.07
N GLY A 1012 -25.54 7.19 -15.17
CA GLY A 1012 -25.57 7.41 -13.72
C GLY A 1012 -24.28 8.01 -13.14
N GLY A 1013 -23.19 8.05 -13.91
CA GLY A 1013 -21.89 8.57 -13.49
C GLY A 1013 -21.10 9.16 -14.66
N ALA A 1014 -19.91 9.68 -14.42
CA ALA A 1014 -19.07 10.32 -15.43
C ALA A 1014 -18.74 9.37 -16.60
N VAL A 1015 -18.59 9.93 -17.80
CA VAL A 1015 -18.13 9.20 -19.00
C VAL A 1015 -16.74 9.71 -19.38
N ARG A 1016 -15.72 8.93 -19.03
CA ARG A 1016 -14.30 9.29 -19.22
C ARG A 1016 -13.62 8.54 -20.37
N SER A 1017 -14.15 7.38 -20.72
CA SER A 1017 -13.67 6.54 -21.82
C SER A 1017 -14.18 7.05 -23.17
N SER A 1018 -13.48 6.68 -24.24
CA SER A 1018 -14.03 6.86 -25.59
C SER A 1018 -15.21 5.92 -25.79
N VAL A 1019 -16.23 6.42 -26.48
CA VAL A 1019 -17.37 5.61 -26.92
C VAL A 1019 -16.97 4.68 -28.06
N THR A 1020 -17.65 3.55 -28.20
CA THR A 1020 -17.44 2.62 -29.31
C THR A 1020 -18.72 2.51 -30.13
N VAL A 1021 -18.65 2.86 -31.41
CA VAL A 1021 -19.81 2.90 -32.31
C VAL A 1021 -19.77 1.72 -33.28
N LEU A 1022 -20.93 1.12 -33.48
CA LEU A 1022 -21.21 0.05 -34.43
C LEU A 1022 -22.51 0.40 -35.16
N ASP A 1023 -22.86 -0.36 -36.21
CA ASP A 1023 -24.09 -0.14 -36.97
C ASP A 1023 -25.35 -0.08 -36.07
N GLY A 1024 -25.83 1.14 -35.83
CA GLY A 1024 -27.00 1.41 -35.00
C GLY A 1024 -26.82 1.19 -33.49
N ILE A 1025 -25.59 1.07 -32.97
CA ILE A 1025 -25.30 0.89 -31.54
C ILE A 1025 -24.14 1.79 -31.07
N VAL A 1026 -24.32 2.47 -29.94
CA VAL A 1026 -23.25 3.22 -29.25
C VAL A 1026 -22.98 2.58 -27.89
N LEU A 1027 -21.78 2.03 -27.70
CA LEU A 1027 -21.31 1.48 -26.44
C LEU A 1027 -20.64 2.54 -25.58
N VAL A 1028 -21.06 2.67 -24.34
CA VAL A 1028 -20.57 3.68 -23.40
C VAL A 1028 -20.25 3.04 -22.05
N THR A 1029 -19.05 3.25 -21.52
CA THR A 1029 -18.70 2.88 -20.14
C THR A 1029 -18.73 4.09 -19.23
N SER A 1030 -19.19 3.90 -18.00
CA SER A 1030 -19.37 4.98 -17.04
C SER A 1030 -18.81 4.59 -15.67
N THR A 1031 -18.45 5.62 -14.89
CA THR A 1031 -17.99 5.46 -13.50
C THR A 1031 -19.11 5.01 -12.54
N ASP A 1032 -20.33 4.81 -13.02
CA ASP A 1032 -21.44 4.17 -12.29
C ASP A 1032 -21.40 2.63 -12.33
N THR A 1033 -20.23 2.07 -12.67
CA THR A 1033 -19.95 0.64 -12.78
C THR A 1033 -20.72 -0.08 -13.89
N ARG A 1034 -21.11 0.64 -14.96
CA ARG A 1034 -21.89 0.06 -16.06
C ARG A 1034 -21.33 0.34 -17.45
N LEU A 1035 -21.65 -0.60 -18.34
CA LEU A 1035 -21.58 -0.51 -19.80
C LEU A 1035 -23.01 -0.39 -20.34
N TYR A 1036 -23.25 0.58 -21.22
CA TYR A 1036 -24.52 0.85 -21.89
C TYR A 1036 -24.39 0.58 -23.39
N ALA A 1037 -25.35 -0.09 -23.99
CA ALA A 1037 -25.51 -0.19 -25.44
C ALA A 1037 -26.70 0.66 -25.88
N ILE A 1038 -26.44 1.91 -26.22
CA ILE A 1038 -27.42 2.91 -26.62
C ILE A 1038 -27.84 2.64 -28.07
N GLY A 1039 -29.13 2.80 -28.36
CA GLY A 1039 -29.73 2.47 -29.65
C GLY A 1039 -30.86 3.41 -30.06
N GLY A 1040 -31.19 3.36 -31.35
CA GLY A 1040 -32.31 4.08 -31.96
C GLY A 1040 -32.16 4.17 -33.49
N SER A 1041 -32.83 5.14 -34.12
CA SER A 1041 -32.94 5.25 -35.59
C SER A 1041 -31.70 5.76 -36.31
#